data_AF-A0A8C7QF58-F1
#
_entry.id   AF-A0A8C7QF58-F1
#
_cell.length_a   1.000
_cell.length_b   1.000
_cell.length_c   1.000
_cell.angle_alpha   90.00
_cell.angle_beta   90.00
_cell.angle_gamma   90.00
#
_symmetry.space_group_name_H-M   'P 1'
#
loop_
_entity.id
_entity.type
_entity.pdbx_description
1 polymer ?
#
loop_
_entity_poly.entity_id
_entity_poly.type
_entity_poly.pdbx_seq_one_letter_code
_entity_poly.pdbx_strand_id
1 'polypeptide(L)'
;MLLHVCFLLYHNASIFSLPFFFPVLEARIQQLQSDIVLDVQHAKVQFVNASKSGRGASSGKSHKNVSGGRTELPKVGQTISNGGGKDASAYKSRWMEKLIQEKTTKTKKLNLKLGIEDKPVKSRKGKLMLPGTAQKNILTKAGKKTASASKKSKTLKNQEPTAIQAHTMAGAPVAAATVPIRKAKGKGKASKEPAPEFSEARDQELAELERKTEAKAQELAEVEKLERKLNQWAMSASLELMQDNSEARMYEGVQLSVHCYLEACVFCGDIDRAQRLLLTHHRMISRRNLLNIGLYNVMMRVWAKKGSLNQIGRMFILVEEAGLKPNLTSYCAALECMGRTPNCSPKVINRVLRQMKEDGLCVEELFRLCVFRQDERDMVLRAIHTVEPDFQPSINTVLHTYDPNNVDICHCQSLSNLPPSGESLHILAKELGNRVHNKFCIRMKSHNQMVDKLSHIYNEYAELLAKDSKVGFIKPHPILTQMQQDAMETTLTFDSYVMPMLCPPVPWTSAKFGAYLLTPTKMMRTVVGANQHEILLEKCQDADLHAVLDSLNQLGNAAWRINQPLLDIIISIFNDKGNEKLDIPPPNSEAPKILRYSQQDLATYSSAEKAHLKRELVKAKKKCSEMHSLRMDALYKLSIANHIRDEVFWFPHNMDFRGRTYPCPPYFNHLGSDVTRAVLVFAEGKPLGPGGLKWLKIHLVNLTGLKKRSSLAGRLEYANTIMDDILDSADNPLNGKKWWQNADEPWQALACCMEIANAVRSPDPTHFISHFPVHQDGSCNGLQHYAALGRDVIGATSVNLIPCEVPQDVYSGVAQQVEEFRARDSEKGLKIAQVLEGFISRKVVKQTVMTVVYGVTRYGGRLQIEKRLKEVDDFPKEYVWDASHYLVQQVFSSLKEMFTGTREIQDWLTESARLIAKSGNTVEWVTPLGLPIIQPYHRTRTQMLKGTIQDLSLQITHDSKQKPDTVKQKNAFPPNFIHSLDSTHMMLTALYCYSAGLTFVSVHDCFWTHALTVDTMNKVCREQFVALHSQPILQELSNFLLQKYCSGLS
;
A
#
# COMPACT_ATOMS: atom_id res chain seq x y z
N MET A 1 -5.44 -28.43 -36.78
CA MET A 1 -4.89 -28.40 -35.40
C MET A 1 -5.96 -28.34 -34.33
N LEU A 2 -6.88 -27.34 -34.25
CA LEU A 2 -7.87 -27.28 -33.16
C LEU A 2 -8.67 -28.58 -32.96
N LEU A 3 -9.19 -29.18 -34.04
CA LEU A 3 -9.88 -30.49 -33.99
C LEU A 3 -9.05 -31.61 -33.34
N HIS A 4 -7.71 -31.57 -33.43
CA HIS A 4 -6.82 -32.55 -32.82
C HIS A 4 -6.60 -32.30 -31.31
N VAL A 5 -6.67 -31.02 -30.88
CA VAL A 5 -6.68 -30.65 -29.45
C VAL A 5 -8.00 -31.05 -28.80
N CYS A 6 -9.13 -30.86 -29.49
CA CYS A 6 -10.43 -31.37 -29.05
C CYS A 6 -10.43 -32.90 -28.91
N PHE A 7 -9.86 -33.62 -29.87
CA PHE A 7 -9.79 -35.09 -29.82
C PHE A 7 -8.92 -35.60 -28.65
N LEU A 8 -7.82 -34.93 -28.33
CA LEU A 8 -6.96 -35.28 -27.19
C LEU A 8 -7.58 -34.97 -25.82
N LEU A 9 -8.41 -33.93 -25.72
CA LEU A 9 -9.16 -33.63 -24.48
C LEU A 9 -10.35 -34.56 -24.26
N TYR A 10 -10.99 -35.05 -25.34
CA TYR A 10 -12.15 -35.95 -25.23
C TYR A 10 -11.76 -37.39 -24.83
N HIS A 11 -10.51 -37.81 -25.04
CA HIS A 11 -10.12 -39.23 -24.93
C HIS A 11 -9.69 -39.69 -23.52
N ASN A 12 -9.49 -38.76 -22.57
CA ASN A 12 -9.07 -39.07 -21.20
C ASN A 12 -10.23 -39.24 -20.18
N ALA A 13 -11.48 -39.22 -20.64
CA ALA A 13 -12.68 -39.29 -19.79
C ALA A 13 -13.55 -40.52 -20.11
N SER A 14 -12.97 -41.73 -20.10
CA SER A 14 -13.66 -42.97 -20.55
C SER A 14 -13.32 -44.25 -19.75
N ILE A 15 -13.26 -44.20 -18.42
CA ILE A 15 -13.48 -45.40 -17.57
C ILE A 15 -14.35 -45.06 -16.35
N PHE A 16 -15.65 -44.91 -16.57
CA PHE A 16 -16.73 -45.47 -15.75
C PHE A 16 -18.03 -45.42 -16.57
N SER A 17 -18.97 -46.33 -16.28
CA SER A 17 -20.09 -46.64 -17.17
C SER A 17 -21.46 -46.43 -16.53
N LEU A 18 -22.49 -46.40 -17.38
CA LEU A 18 -23.93 -46.51 -17.09
C LEU A 18 -24.63 -45.27 -16.48
N PRO A 19 -25.97 -45.12 -16.67
CA PRO A 19 -26.54 -43.80 -16.96
C PRO A 19 -27.75 -43.44 -16.08
N PHE A 20 -27.56 -42.54 -15.11
CA PHE A 20 -28.67 -42.09 -14.23
C PHE A 20 -28.78 -40.57 -14.01
N PHE A 21 -27.86 -39.77 -14.53
CA PHE A 21 -27.77 -38.34 -14.14
C PHE A 21 -28.69 -37.38 -14.89
N PHE A 22 -29.12 -37.69 -16.12
CA PHE A 22 -29.90 -36.75 -16.94
C PHE A 22 -31.29 -36.43 -16.36
N PRO A 23 -32.12 -37.43 -15.96
CA PRO A 23 -33.44 -37.17 -15.36
C PRO A 23 -33.33 -36.44 -14.01
N VAL A 24 -32.26 -36.68 -13.24
CA VAL A 24 -32.02 -36.02 -11.96
C VAL A 24 -31.68 -34.53 -12.16
N LEU A 25 -30.91 -34.20 -13.20
CA LEU A 25 -30.59 -32.81 -13.52
C LEU A 25 -31.82 -32.03 -14.00
N GLU A 26 -32.63 -32.65 -14.86
CA GLU A 26 -33.87 -32.07 -15.40
C GLU A 26 -34.92 -31.83 -14.30
N ALA A 27 -35.12 -32.81 -13.41
CA ALA A 27 -35.96 -32.64 -12.22
C ALA A 27 -35.42 -31.54 -11.28
N ARG A 28 -34.10 -31.40 -11.14
CA ARG A 28 -33.50 -30.35 -10.29
C ARG A 28 -33.63 -28.96 -10.89
N ILE A 29 -33.60 -28.83 -12.22
CA ILE A 29 -33.83 -27.56 -12.92
C ILE A 29 -35.29 -27.13 -12.79
N GLN A 30 -36.25 -28.06 -12.95
CA GLN A 30 -37.67 -27.76 -12.71
C GLN A 30 -37.94 -27.39 -11.24
N GLN A 31 -37.33 -28.09 -10.28
CA GLN A 31 -37.45 -27.77 -8.85
C GLN A 31 -36.84 -26.39 -8.49
N LEU A 32 -35.76 -25.97 -9.16
CA LEU A 32 -35.15 -24.65 -8.98
C LEU A 32 -35.88 -23.52 -9.72
N GLN A 33 -36.94 -23.84 -10.47
CA GLN A 33 -37.84 -22.87 -11.10
C GLN A 33 -39.18 -22.71 -10.34
N SER A 34 -39.40 -23.44 -9.24
CA SER A 34 -40.64 -23.35 -8.44
C SER A 34 -40.52 -22.65 -7.08
N ASP A 35 -39.31 -22.33 -6.60
CA ASP A 35 -39.09 -21.64 -5.33
C ASP A 35 -38.51 -20.22 -5.51
N ILE A 36 -38.94 -19.30 -4.64
CA ILE A 36 -38.60 -17.85 -4.64
C ILE A 36 -39.17 -17.07 -5.84
N VAL A 37 -40.49 -17.15 -6.02
CA VAL A 37 -41.27 -15.97 -6.46
C VAL A 37 -41.76 -15.25 -5.21
N LEU A 38 -41.33 -14.00 -5.02
CA LEU A 38 -41.98 -13.04 -4.13
C LEU A 38 -42.16 -11.71 -4.87
N ASP A 39 -43.18 -11.69 -5.72
CA ASP A 39 -43.67 -10.50 -6.40
C ASP A 39 -44.73 -9.83 -5.51
N VAL A 40 -44.46 -8.61 -5.01
CA VAL A 40 -45.41 -7.81 -4.22
C VAL A 40 -45.36 -6.35 -4.66
N GLN A 41 -46.55 -5.82 -4.90
CA GLN A 41 -46.81 -4.58 -5.64
C GLN A 41 -46.55 -3.29 -4.83
N HIS A 42 -46.50 -2.15 -5.53
CA HIS A 42 -46.63 -0.82 -4.93
C HIS A 42 -47.96 -0.68 -4.15
N ALA A 43 -47.90 -0.09 -2.97
CA ALA A 43 -49.08 0.36 -2.19
C ALA A 43 -48.87 1.77 -1.63
N LYS A 44 -49.96 2.47 -1.28
CA LYS A 44 -49.97 3.91 -0.94
C LYS A 44 -50.03 4.20 0.57
N VAL A 45 -49.54 5.40 0.90
CA VAL A 45 -49.54 6.13 2.18
C VAL A 45 -50.86 6.07 2.99
N GLN A 46 -50.78 5.86 4.32
CA GLN A 46 -51.37 6.74 5.35
C GLN A 46 -50.93 6.40 6.81
N PHE A 47 -51.27 7.28 7.77
CA PHE A 47 -50.77 7.35 9.15
C PHE A 47 -51.75 6.78 10.21
N VAL A 48 -51.26 6.49 11.43
CA VAL A 48 -51.89 6.84 12.74
C VAL A 48 -50.92 6.56 13.92
N ASN A 49 -51.21 7.08 15.13
CA ASN A 49 -50.28 7.26 16.27
C ASN A 49 -50.42 6.26 17.46
N ALA A 50 -49.44 6.30 18.38
CA ALA A 50 -49.55 6.13 19.85
C ALA A 50 -49.75 4.71 20.47
N SER A 51 -49.35 4.40 21.72
CA SER A 51 -48.37 5.02 22.67
C SER A 51 -48.06 4.16 23.93
N LYS A 52 -46.93 4.48 24.61
CA LYS A 52 -46.63 4.44 26.07
C LYS A 52 -47.07 3.25 26.98
N SER A 53 -46.09 2.58 27.62
CA SER A 53 -45.93 2.41 29.10
C SER A 53 -44.76 1.46 29.45
N GLY A 54 -44.15 1.43 30.65
CA GLY A 54 -44.13 2.42 31.74
C GLY A 54 -43.81 1.88 33.15
N ARG A 55 -42.67 2.28 33.76
CA ARG A 55 -42.19 1.97 35.16
C ARG A 55 -41.82 0.48 35.36
N GLY A 56 -41.04 0.01 36.36
CA GLY A 56 -40.29 0.55 37.52
C GLY A 56 -39.85 -0.63 38.42
N ALA A 57 -39.15 -0.55 39.56
CA ALA A 57 -38.32 0.48 40.24
C ALA A 57 -37.64 -0.16 41.51
N SER A 58 -36.68 0.51 42.17
CA SER A 58 -36.03 0.14 43.46
C SER A 58 -35.02 -1.05 43.39
N SER A 59 -33.79 -0.99 43.93
CA SER A 59 -33.28 -1.04 45.33
C SER A 59 -32.93 -2.48 45.80
N GLY A 60 -31.87 -2.77 46.58
CA GLY A 60 -30.72 -1.96 47.03
C GLY A 60 -30.45 -2.04 48.55
N LYS A 61 -29.42 -2.79 48.99
CA LYS A 61 -28.75 -2.64 50.32
C LYS A 61 -27.50 -3.53 50.47
N SER A 62 -26.74 -3.32 51.53
CA SER A 62 -25.46 -3.99 51.86
C SER A 62 -25.40 -4.41 53.34
N HIS A 63 -24.57 -5.41 53.67
CA HIS A 63 -23.76 -5.58 54.89
C HIS A 63 -22.71 -6.68 54.58
N LYS A 64 -21.39 -6.61 54.86
CA LYS A 64 -20.54 -6.23 56.03
C LYS A 64 -20.34 -7.33 57.09
N ASN A 65 -19.15 -7.93 57.03
CA ASN A 65 -18.24 -8.39 58.09
C ASN A 65 -18.67 -9.48 59.11
N VAL A 66 -17.73 -10.38 59.43
CA VAL A 66 -17.20 -10.58 60.82
C VAL A 66 -15.83 -11.30 60.78
N SER A 67 -15.05 -11.15 61.86
CA SER A 67 -13.68 -11.63 62.18
C SER A 67 -13.46 -13.16 62.10
N GLY A 68 -12.25 -13.75 62.20
CA GLY A 68 -10.86 -13.33 62.53
C GLY A 68 -10.10 -14.56 63.10
N GLY A 69 -8.80 -14.58 63.45
CA GLY A 69 -7.69 -13.60 63.45
C GLY A 69 -6.43 -14.25 64.13
N ARG A 70 -5.39 -13.46 64.45
CA ARG A 70 -4.13 -13.84 65.18
C ARG A 70 -3.17 -14.81 64.44
N THR A 71 -2.00 -14.39 63.92
CA THR A 71 -0.72 -13.89 64.51
C THR A 71 0.22 -14.96 65.05
N GLU A 72 1.43 -15.05 64.48
CA GLU A 72 2.69 -14.93 65.24
C GLU A 72 3.92 -14.64 64.33
N LEU A 73 5.03 -14.24 64.95
CA LEU A 73 6.32 -13.78 64.36
C LEU A 73 7.46 -14.28 65.28
N PRO A 74 8.67 -14.61 64.78
CA PRO A 74 9.74 -13.61 64.88
C PRO A 74 10.95 -13.71 63.89
N LYS A 75 11.61 -12.54 63.69
CA LYS A 75 13.07 -12.20 63.73
C LYS A 75 14.14 -13.22 63.25
N VAL A 76 15.26 -12.92 62.54
CA VAL A 76 16.10 -11.75 62.15
C VAL A 76 17.57 -11.99 62.58
N GLY A 77 18.54 -11.77 61.68
CA GLY A 77 20.01 -11.77 61.93
C GLY A 77 20.75 -13.08 61.57
N GLN A 78 22.07 -13.09 61.26
CA GLN A 78 23.01 -11.99 60.99
C GLN A 78 24.27 -12.48 60.19
N THR A 79 24.78 -11.63 59.29
CA THR A 79 26.13 -11.51 58.65
C THR A 79 27.30 -12.49 58.91
N ILE A 80 28.15 -12.78 57.89
CA ILE A 80 29.61 -12.39 57.79
C ILE A 80 30.39 -12.95 56.55
N SER A 81 31.28 -12.10 55.98
CA SER A 81 32.47 -12.24 55.10
C SER A 81 32.68 -13.32 53.99
N ASN A 82 32.93 -12.81 52.77
CA ASN A 82 34.07 -13.04 51.84
C ASN A 82 34.92 -14.34 51.83
N GLY A 83 35.12 -14.89 50.63
CA GLY A 83 36.22 -15.79 50.21
C GLY A 83 36.14 -16.05 48.70
N GLY A 84 37.27 -16.15 47.96
CA GLY A 84 37.23 -16.01 46.49
C GLY A 84 38.03 -17.01 45.66
N GLY A 85 37.45 -17.36 44.50
CA GLY A 85 38.12 -17.64 43.22
C GLY A 85 38.97 -18.92 43.06
N LYS A 86 38.47 -19.89 42.28
CA LYS A 86 39.17 -20.41 41.09
C LYS A 86 38.36 -21.39 40.21
N ASP A 87 38.92 -21.63 39.03
CA ASP A 87 38.76 -22.75 38.10
C ASP A 87 37.38 -23.05 37.48
N ALA A 88 37.30 -22.82 36.16
CA ALA A 88 36.23 -23.31 35.30
C ALA A 88 36.50 -24.78 34.90
N SER A 89 35.63 -25.71 35.33
CA SER A 89 35.64 -27.08 34.82
C SER A 89 34.24 -27.70 34.73
N ALA A 90 34.01 -28.36 33.60
CA ALA A 90 32.79 -29.00 33.12
C ALA A 90 31.82 -29.60 34.16
N TYR A 91 30.72 -28.89 34.47
CA TYR A 91 29.49 -29.54 34.93
C TYR A 91 28.72 -30.10 33.72
N LYS A 92 28.74 -31.43 33.56
CA LYS A 92 27.91 -32.12 32.55
C LYS A 92 26.44 -32.00 32.93
N SER A 93 25.61 -31.52 32.01
CA SER A 93 24.15 -31.54 32.19
C SER A 93 23.64 -32.96 32.40
N ARG A 94 22.76 -33.14 33.40
CA ARG A 94 22.09 -34.40 33.77
C ARG A 94 21.26 -35.03 32.64
N TRP A 95 21.05 -34.29 31.54
CA TRP A 95 20.48 -34.82 30.29
C TRP A 95 21.45 -35.71 29.49
N MET A 96 22.76 -35.45 29.54
CA MET A 96 23.74 -36.25 28.79
C MET A 96 23.83 -37.70 29.30
N GLU A 97 23.71 -37.91 30.61
CA GLU A 97 23.65 -39.25 31.21
C GLU A 97 22.42 -40.01 30.72
N LYS A 98 21.27 -39.32 30.64
CA LYS A 98 20.02 -39.85 30.08
C LYS A 98 20.15 -40.25 28.61
N LEU A 99 20.84 -39.46 27.80
CA LEU A 99 21.12 -39.78 26.39
C LEU A 99 22.05 -41.01 26.23
N ILE A 100 23.00 -41.21 27.14
CA ILE A 100 23.88 -42.40 27.16
C ILE A 100 23.10 -43.66 27.57
N GLN A 101 22.20 -43.55 28.55
CA GLN A 101 21.28 -44.64 28.94
C GLN A 101 20.26 -44.96 27.84
N GLU A 102 19.71 -43.96 27.14
CA GLU A 102 18.83 -44.21 26.00
C GLU A 102 19.57 -44.90 24.85
N LYS A 103 20.80 -44.49 24.52
CA LYS A 103 21.61 -45.15 23.48
C LYS A 103 21.83 -46.62 23.81
N THR A 104 22.32 -46.94 25.01
CA THR A 104 22.55 -48.34 25.43
C THR A 104 21.26 -49.17 25.47
N THR A 105 20.13 -48.57 25.86
CA THR A 105 18.82 -49.24 25.85
C THR A 105 18.31 -49.49 24.42
N LYS A 106 18.51 -48.56 23.49
CA LYS A 106 18.16 -48.69 22.07
C LYS A 106 19.02 -49.75 21.37
N THR A 107 20.34 -49.80 21.62
CA THR A 107 21.21 -50.86 21.06
C THR A 107 20.80 -52.25 21.56
N LYS A 108 20.51 -52.41 22.87
CA LYS A 108 20.01 -53.69 23.39
C LYS A 108 18.69 -54.14 22.75
N LYS A 109 17.74 -53.22 22.50
CA LYS A 109 16.49 -53.53 21.78
C LYS A 109 16.68 -53.77 20.28
N LEU A 110 17.78 -53.32 19.68
CA LEU A 110 18.11 -53.60 18.28
C LEU A 110 18.67 -55.01 18.11
N ASN A 111 19.65 -55.40 18.94
CA ASN A 111 20.25 -56.74 18.89
C ASN A 111 19.20 -57.83 19.18
N LEU A 112 18.30 -57.60 20.15
CA LEU A 112 17.19 -58.52 20.47
C LEU A 112 16.16 -58.68 19.33
N LYS A 113 16.17 -57.79 18.33
CA LYS A 113 15.32 -57.88 17.12
C LYS A 113 16.02 -58.49 15.90
N LEU A 114 17.34 -58.70 15.95
CA LEU A 114 18.15 -59.14 14.81
C LEU A 114 18.67 -60.58 14.93
N GLY A 115 18.39 -61.28 16.04
CA GLY A 115 18.63 -62.72 16.15
C GLY A 115 20.11 -63.15 16.14
N ILE A 116 21.02 -62.28 16.59
CA ILE A 116 22.46 -62.55 16.62
C ILE A 116 22.85 -63.11 17.98
N GLU A 117 23.28 -64.37 18.02
CA GLU A 117 23.92 -64.97 19.21
C GLU A 117 25.42 -64.64 19.25
N ASP A 118 25.87 -64.00 20.34
CA ASP A 118 27.29 -63.76 20.59
C ASP A 118 28.00 -65.04 21.08
N LYS A 119 28.91 -65.60 20.26
CA LYS A 119 29.92 -66.56 20.71
C LYS A 119 31.23 -65.83 21.05
N PRO A 120 31.73 -65.88 22.31
CA PRO A 120 32.91 -65.12 22.72
C PRO A 120 34.23 -65.87 22.45
N VAL A 121 35.34 -65.15 22.20
CA VAL A 121 36.69 -65.55 22.67
C VAL A 121 37.75 -64.42 22.62
N LYS A 122 38.31 -64.12 23.80
CA LYS A 122 39.68 -63.68 24.19
C LYS A 122 40.42 -62.53 23.47
N SER A 123 40.86 -61.57 24.30
CA SER A 123 41.82 -60.48 24.01
C SER A 123 43.29 -60.80 24.37
N ARG A 124 44.28 -60.21 23.68
CA ARG A 124 45.70 -59.90 24.08
C ARG A 124 46.48 -59.37 22.86
N LYS A 125 47.60 -58.60 22.92
CA LYS A 125 48.18 -57.62 23.89
C LYS A 125 49.43 -56.96 23.23
N GLY A 126 49.75 -55.68 23.51
CA GLY A 126 51.03 -55.00 23.15
C GLY A 126 50.83 -53.76 22.25
N LYS A 127 51.45 -52.57 22.45
CA LYS A 127 52.86 -52.15 22.71
C LYS A 127 53.70 -52.00 21.42
N LEU A 128 54.50 -50.95 21.17
CA LEU A 128 54.71 -49.61 21.82
C LEU A 128 55.56 -48.68 20.89
N MET A 129 55.73 -47.40 21.25
CA MET A 129 56.83 -46.46 20.89
C MET A 129 56.78 -45.57 19.62
N LEU A 130 57.38 -44.37 19.80
CA LEU A 130 57.89 -43.34 18.85
C LEU A 130 59.42 -43.56 18.68
N PRO A 131 60.28 -42.74 17.99
CA PRO A 131 60.12 -41.37 17.43
C PRO A 131 60.80 -41.16 16.04
N GLY A 132 61.08 -39.91 15.62
CA GLY A 132 62.13 -39.64 14.60
C GLY A 132 62.02 -38.38 13.74
N THR A 133 62.82 -37.36 14.05
CA THR A 133 63.07 -36.07 13.34
C THR A 133 63.75 -36.16 11.95
N ALA A 134 63.50 -35.20 11.04
CA ALA A 134 64.50 -34.64 10.09
C ALA A 134 64.04 -33.30 9.43
N GLN A 135 64.99 -32.48 8.93
CA GLN A 135 64.76 -31.21 8.20
C GLN A 135 65.75 -31.02 7.02
N LYS A 136 65.34 -30.28 5.96
CA LYS A 136 66.06 -29.23 5.17
C LYS A 136 65.37 -29.03 3.79
N ASN A 137 64.97 -27.83 3.39
CA ASN A 137 65.73 -26.73 2.72
C ASN A 137 66.21 -27.12 1.30
N ILE A 138 66.04 -26.30 0.24
CA ILE A 138 66.84 -25.07 -0.06
C ILE A 138 66.17 -24.19 -1.17
N LEU A 139 66.41 -22.86 -1.09
CA LEU A 139 66.43 -21.69 -2.04
C LEU A 139 65.97 -21.85 -3.53
N THR A 140 65.56 -20.84 -4.35
CA THR A 140 65.16 -19.39 -4.31
C THR A 140 64.40 -19.06 -5.66
N LYS A 141 64.33 -17.91 -6.39
CA LYS A 141 64.95 -16.54 -6.40
C LYS A 141 64.24 -15.54 -7.36
N ALA A 142 63.86 -14.33 -6.89
CA ALA A 142 63.48 -13.10 -7.67
C ALA A 142 62.29 -13.17 -8.69
N GLY A 143 61.68 -12.06 -9.17
CA GLY A 143 61.70 -10.65 -8.74
C GLY A 143 61.23 -9.62 -9.81
N LYS A 144 60.71 -8.44 -9.40
CA LYS A 144 60.20 -7.27 -10.21
C LYS A 144 58.84 -7.52 -10.93
N LYS A 145 57.84 -6.61 -10.97
CA LYS A 145 57.73 -5.18 -11.44
C LYS A 145 57.85 -5.06 -12.98
N THR A 146 57.03 -4.34 -13.77
CA THR A 146 56.04 -3.24 -13.48
C THR A 146 55.09 -2.93 -14.69
N ALA A 147 54.09 -2.04 -14.47
CA ALA A 147 53.53 -1.03 -15.40
C ALA A 147 52.55 -1.37 -16.57
N SER A 148 51.28 -1.00 -16.35
CA SER A 148 50.35 -0.20 -17.20
C SER A 148 50.60 0.15 -18.69
N ALA A 149 49.58 -0.10 -19.55
CA ALA A 149 48.98 0.80 -20.57
C ALA A 149 47.68 0.14 -21.14
N SER A 150 46.55 0.79 -21.47
CA SER A 150 46.24 1.79 -22.53
C SER A 150 46.44 1.24 -23.97
N LYS A 151 45.58 1.46 -24.98
CA LYS A 151 44.27 2.16 -25.15
C LYS A 151 43.76 1.87 -26.58
N LYS A 152 42.44 1.98 -26.85
CA LYS A 152 41.84 2.16 -28.22
C LYS A 152 42.09 0.98 -29.21
N SER A 153 41.55 0.91 -30.45
CA SER A 153 40.25 1.34 -31.03
C SER A 153 40.21 0.99 -32.54
N LYS A 154 39.08 0.47 -33.07
CA LYS A 154 38.71 0.44 -34.52
C LYS A 154 39.63 -0.47 -35.43
N THR A 155 39.31 -0.87 -36.68
CA THR A 155 38.21 -0.52 -37.62
C THR A 155 37.96 -1.59 -38.73
N LEU A 156 36.69 -1.74 -39.17
CA LEU A 156 36.19 -1.93 -40.56
C LEU A 156 36.54 -3.14 -41.47
N LYS A 157 35.59 -3.43 -42.41
CA LYS A 157 35.70 -4.16 -43.71
C LYS A 157 35.87 -5.70 -43.66
N ASN A 158 35.38 -6.51 -44.61
CA ASN A 158 34.36 -6.29 -45.66
C ASN A 158 33.64 -7.60 -46.12
N GLN A 159 32.76 -7.47 -47.12
CA GLN A 159 31.85 -8.45 -47.76
C GLN A 159 32.46 -9.75 -48.33
N GLU A 160 31.64 -10.82 -48.36
CA GLU A 160 31.54 -11.90 -49.39
C GLU A 160 32.75 -12.86 -49.62
N PRO A 161 32.63 -14.00 -50.37
CA PRO A 161 31.53 -14.48 -51.23
C PRO A 161 31.01 -15.93 -50.94
N THR A 162 30.25 -16.50 -51.90
CA THR A 162 29.51 -17.79 -51.84
C THR A 162 30.03 -18.90 -52.80
N ALA A 163 29.44 -20.11 -52.68
CA ALA A 163 29.42 -21.26 -53.65
C ALA A 163 30.63 -22.25 -53.56
N ILE A 164 30.61 -23.50 -54.06
CA ILE A 164 29.96 -24.12 -55.25
C ILE A 164 29.56 -25.63 -55.05
N GLN A 165 28.36 -26.03 -55.53
CA GLN A 165 27.86 -27.38 -56.04
C GLN A 165 27.98 -28.66 -55.15
N ALA A 166 27.19 -29.75 -55.30
CA ALA A 166 26.67 -30.42 -56.53
C ALA A 166 25.43 -31.36 -56.36
N HIS A 167 24.69 -31.59 -57.47
CA HIS A 167 23.90 -32.77 -57.95
C HIS A 167 23.05 -33.67 -56.98
N THR A 168 21.71 -33.87 -57.12
CA THR A 168 20.83 -34.58 -58.12
C THR A 168 21.03 -36.12 -58.21
N MET A 169 20.03 -37.04 -58.31
CA MET A 169 18.54 -37.04 -58.22
C MET A 169 17.97 -38.51 -58.21
N ALA A 170 16.67 -38.70 -57.88
CA ALA A 170 15.77 -39.85 -58.19
C ALA A 170 15.95 -41.27 -57.53
N GLY A 171 14.84 -42.03 -57.36
CA GLY A 171 14.83 -43.51 -57.17
C GLY A 171 13.83 -44.13 -56.15
N ALA A 172 13.14 -45.21 -56.53
CA ALA A 172 12.37 -46.21 -55.74
C ALA A 172 12.45 -47.60 -56.47
N PRO A 173 11.81 -48.76 -56.11
CA PRO A 173 10.82 -49.10 -55.05
C PRO A 173 10.90 -50.58 -54.43
N VAL A 174 9.81 -51.08 -53.78
CA VAL A 174 9.31 -52.51 -53.62
C VAL A 174 9.94 -53.57 -52.63
N ALA A 175 9.17 -53.89 -51.55
CA ALA A 175 8.61 -55.16 -50.95
C ALA A 175 9.33 -56.52 -50.60
N ALA A 176 8.71 -57.24 -49.62
CA ALA A 176 8.68 -58.70 -49.27
C ALA A 176 9.83 -59.33 -48.40
N ALA A 177 9.74 -60.45 -47.63
CA ALA A 177 8.69 -61.50 -47.39
C ALA A 177 8.78 -62.27 -46.00
N THR A 178 7.93 -63.31 -45.84
CA THR A 178 7.46 -64.22 -44.73
C THR A 178 8.38 -65.10 -43.80
N VAL A 179 7.97 -65.28 -42.50
CA VAL A 179 7.57 -66.52 -41.70
C VAL A 179 8.40 -67.85 -41.84
N PRO A 180 8.86 -68.62 -40.78
CA PRO A 180 8.02 -69.47 -39.86
C PRO A 180 8.51 -70.02 -38.44
N ILE A 181 7.56 -70.18 -37.47
CA ILE A 181 7.21 -71.36 -36.60
C ILE A 181 8.24 -72.22 -35.77
N ARG A 182 8.09 -72.35 -34.41
CA ARG A 182 7.85 -73.60 -33.55
C ARG A 182 8.07 -73.40 -32.01
N LYS A 183 7.80 -74.37 -31.08
CA LYS A 183 6.48 -74.78 -30.49
C LYS A 183 6.57 -75.77 -29.26
N ALA A 184 5.82 -75.50 -28.17
CA ALA A 184 5.42 -76.38 -27.03
C ALA A 184 4.21 -75.72 -26.26
N LYS A 185 3.34 -76.24 -25.37
CA LYS A 185 3.02 -77.49 -24.60
C LYS A 185 3.89 -77.85 -23.37
N GLY A 186 3.38 -78.32 -22.21
CA GLY A 186 2.03 -78.61 -21.64
C GLY A 186 2.17 -78.98 -20.13
N LYS A 187 1.17 -79.32 -19.26
CA LYS A 187 -0.24 -79.81 -19.35
C LYS A 187 -1.17 -78.84 -18.56
N GLY A 188 -2.24 -79.09 -17.76
CA GLY A 188 -2.99 -80.26 -17.19
C GLY A 188 -2.77 -80.46 -15.67
N LYS A 189 -3.75 -80.67 -14.77
CA LYS A 189 -5.21 -81.00 -14.88
C LYS A 189 -6.07 -80.54 -13.65
N ALA A 190 -7.40 -80.49 -13.86
CA ALA A 190 -8.61 -80.57 -12.99
C ALA A 190 -8.58 -81.39 -11.65
N SER A 191 -9.52 -81.28 -10.68
CA SER A 191 -10.73 -80.40 -10.44
C SER A 191 -11.47 -80.72 -9.10
N LYS A 192 -12.10 -79.72 -8.42
CA LYS A 192 -13.41 -79.82 -7.68
C LYS A 192 -13.86 -78.47 -7.07
N GLU A 193 -15.15 -78.33 -6.80
CA GLU A 193 -15.93 -77.17 -6.29
C GLU A 193 -16.80 -77.59 -5.07
N PRO A 194 -17.58 -76.71 -4.38
CA PRO A 194 -17.44 -75.25 -4.16
C PRO A 194 -17.63 -74.83 -2.66
N ALA A 195 -17.37 -73.55 -2.32
CA ALA A 195 -17.84 -72.86 -1.10
C ALA A 195 -17.83 -71.30 -1.31
N PRO A 196 -18.63 -70.50 -0.57
CA PRO A 196 -19.04 -69.16 -1.04
C PRO A 196 -18.23 -67.95 -0.52
N GLU A 197 -18.38 -66.84 -1.28
CA GLU A 197 -18.47 -65.43 -0.86
C GLU A 197 -17.56 -64.92 0.29
N PHE A 198 -16.45 -64.23 -0.07
CA PHE A 198 -15.93 -63.00 0.61
C PHE A 198 -14.65 -62.49 -0.11
N SER A 199 -14.76 -61.81 -1.26
CA SER A 199 -13.59 -61.11 -1.87
C SER A 199 -13.91 -59.74 -2.47
N GLU A 200 -14.94 -59.60 -3.31
CA GLU A 200 -15.12 -58.40 -4.16
C GLU A 200 -15.09 -57.05 -3.40
N ALA A 201 -15.70 -56.96 -2.22
CA ALA A 201 -15.65 -55.75 -1.39
C ALA A 201 -14.22 -55.40 -0.93
N ARG A 202 -13.41 -56.41 -0.62
CA ARG A 202 -12.02 -56.27 -0.16
C ARG A 202 -11.06 -55.97 -1.31
N ASP A 203 -11.34 -56.51 -2.49
CA ASP A 203 -10.58 -56.26 -3.72
C ASP A 203 -10.85 -54.84 -4.24
N GLN A 204 -12.09 -54.34 -4.12
CA GLN A 204 -12.42 -52.93 -4.38
C GLN A 204 -11.76 -51.98 -3.37
N GLU A 205 -11.76 -52.32 -2.07
CA GLU A 205 -11.10 -51.52 -1.02
C GLU A 205 -9.57 -51.46 -1.23
N LEU A 206 -8.93 -52.56 -1.65
CA LEU A 206 -7.54 -52.55 -2.09
C LEU A 206 -7.33 -51.64 -3.31
N ALA A 207 -8.15 -51.78 -4.35
CA ALA A 207 -8.00 -51.00 -5.58
C ALA A 207 -8.25 -49.49 -5.40
N GLU A 208 -8.96 -49.07 -4.34
CA GLU A 208 -9.06 -47.66 -3.95
C GLU A 208 -7.88 -47.22 -3.05
N LEU A 209 -7.39 -48.09 -2.16
CA LEU A 209 -6.21 -47.83 -1.35
C LEU A 209 -4.94 -47.69 -2.21
N GLU A 210 -4.79 -48.51 -3.25
CA GLU A 210 -3.69 -48.44 -4.23
C GLU A 210 -3.76 -47.12 -5.02
N ARG A 211 -4.93 -46.75 -5.57
CA ARG A 211 -5.11 -45.45 -6.27
C ARG A 211 -4.84 -44.25 -5.35
N LYS A 212 -5.25 -44.31 -4.07
CA LYS A 212 -4.90 -43.29 -3.05
C LYS A 212 -3.41 -43.27 -2.75
N THR A 213 -2.72 -44.40 -2.87
CA THR A 213 -1.26 -44.51 -2.65
C THR A 213 -0.47 -44.01 -3.86
N GLU A 214 -0.90 -44.30 -5.09
CA GLU A 214 -0.32 -43.77 -6.32
C GLU A 214 -0.50 -42.25 -6.44
N ALA A 215 -1.70 -41.73 -6.17
CA ALA A 215 -1.94 -40.27 -6.15
C ALA A 215 -1.01 -39.57 -5.15
N LYS A 216 -0.82 -40.16 -3.97
CA LYS A 216 0.11 -39.66 -2.94
C LYS A 216 1.58 -39.81 -3.31
N ALA A 217 1.93 -40.82 -4.11
CA ALA A 217 3.27 -41.00 -4.67
C ALA A 217 3.56 -39.99 -5.80
N GLN A 218 2.57 -39.66 -6.64
CA GLN A 218 2.67 -38.59 -7.63
C GLN A 218 2.79 -37.21 -6.97
N GLU A 219 2.00 -36.93 -5.92
CA GLU A 219 2.15 -35.69 -5.13
C GLU A 219 3.55 -35.60 -4.50
N LEU A 220 4.07 -36.69 -3.94
CA LEU A 220 5.43 -36.75 -3.40
C LEU A 220 6.50 -36.55 -4.48
N ALA A 221 6.29 -37.09 -5.69
CA ALA A 221 7.21 -36.94 -6.82
C ALA A 221 7.22 -35.51 -7.40
N GLU A 222 6.07 -34.82 -7.47
CA GLU A 222 6.01 -33.40 -7.81
C GLU A 222 6.68 -32.53 -6.73
N VAL A 223 6.51 -32.87 -5.44
CA VAL A 223 7.22 -32.20 -4.34
C VAL A 223 8.73 -32.40 -4.45
N GLU A 224 9.22 -33.62 -4.72
CA GLU A 224 10.65 -33.86 -4.97
C GLU A 224 11.16 -33.12 -6.23
N LYS A 225 10.37 -33.06 -7.30
CA LYS A 225 10.71 -32.36 -8.55
C LYS A 225 10.79 -30.84 -8.33
N LEU A 226 9.90 -30.27 -7.52
CA LEU A 226 9.96 -28.88 -7.06
C LEU A 226 11.16 -28.63 -6.12
N GLU A 227 11.44 -29.55 -5.20
CA GLU A 227 12.62 -29.46 -4.32
C GLU A 227 13.93 -29.56 -5.11
N ARG A 228 14.00 -30.39 -6.17
CA ARG A 228 15.14 -30.46 -7.10
C ARG A 228 15.28 -29.16 -7.92
N LYS A 229 14.20 -28.58 -8.45
CA LYS A 229 14.21 -27.23 -9.07
C LYS A 229 14.77 -26.17 -8.10
N LEU A 230 14.26 -26.15 -6.86
CA LEU A 230 14.67 -25.21 -5.81
C LEU A 230 16.13 -25.39 -5.39
N ASN A 231 16.61 -26.64 -5.29
CA ASN A 231 18.00 -26.96 -4.97
C ASN A 231 18.95 -26.56 -6.12
N GLN A 232 18.56 -26.75 -7.39
CA GLN A 232 19.34 -26.26 -8.54
C GLN A 232 19.44 -24.73 -8.55
N TRP A 233 18.35 -24.02 -8.24
CA TRP A 233 18.36 -22.56 -8.11
C TRP A 233 19.25 -22.08 -6.95
N ALA A 234 19.18 -22.74 -5.80
CA ALA A 234 20.06 -22.43 -4.65
C ALA A 234 21.54 -22.72 -4.94
N MET A 235 21.86 -23.78 -5.70
CA MET A 235 23.23 -24.09 -6.10
C MET A 235 23.77 -23.14 -7.17
N SER A 236 22.94 -22.67 -8.12
CA SER A 236 23.38 -21.70 -9.12
C SER A 236 23.71 -20.34 -8.50
N ALA A 237 22.94 -19.91 -7.49
CA ALA A 237 23.25 -18.72 -6.68
C ALA A 237 24.55 -18.87 -5.84
N SER A 238 24.99 -20.11 -5.57
CA SER A 238 26.18 -20.39 -4.75
C SER A 238 27.49 -20.44 -5.54
N LEU A 239 27.47 -20.37 -6.88
CA LEU A 239 28.66 -20.54 -7.72
C LEU A 239 29.23 -19.23 -8.30
N GLU A 240 28.50 -18.11 -8.19
CA GLU A 240 28.93 -16.78 -8.67
C GLU A 240 29.55 -15.89 -7.56
N LEU A 241 29.56 -16.31 -6.29
CA LEU A 241 30.03 -15.48 -5.17
C LEU A 241 31.41 -15.91 -4.63
N MET A 242 32.43 -15.10 -4.94
CA MET A 242 33.61 -14.91 -4.08
C MET A 242 34.11 -13.46 -4.15
N GLN A 243 33.33 -12.49 -3.65
CA GLN A 243 33.84 -11.25 -3.02
C GLN A 243 32.72 -10.35 -2.40
N ASP A 244 33.06 -9.76 -1.26
CA ASP A 244 32.45 -8.58 -0.60
C ASP A 244 31.00 -8.70 -0.04
N ASN A 245 30.65 -7.72 0.81
CA ASN A 245 29.56 -7.55 1.79
C ASN A 245 28.09 -7.68 1.29
N SER A 246 27.84 -8.61 0.39
CA SER A 246 26.53 -8.95 -0.16
C SER A 246 25.80 -10.02 0.67
N GLU A 247 26.54 -10.96 1.26
CA GLU A 247 26.02 -12.23 1.80
C GLU A 247 24.87 -12.05 2.79
N ALA A 248 25.09 -11.33 3.90
CA ALA A 248 24.09 -11.12 4.95
C ALA A 248 22.75 -10.53 4.44
N ARG A 249 22.77 -9.84 3.29
CA ARG A 249 21.60 -9.21 2.67
C ARG A 249 20.71 -10.21 1.91
N MET A 250 21.24 -11.38 1.53
CA MET A 250 20.43 -12.46 0.95
C MET A 250 19.75 -13.31 2.03
N TYR A 251 20.43 -13.61 3.15
CA TYR A 251 19.88 -14.44 4.23
C TYR A 251 18.56 -13.87 4.77
N GLU A 252 18.47 -12.55 4.97
CA GLU A 252 17.28 -11.84 5.45
C GLU A 252 16.05 -12.01 4.53
N GLY A 253 16.23 -11.89 3.21
CA GLY A 253 15.12 -12.05 2.26
C GLY A 253 14.63 -13.50 2.15
N VAL A 254 15.54 -14.47 2.27
CA VAL A 254 15.19 -15.89 2.31
C VAL A 254 14.54 -16.26 3.64
N GLN A 255 15.04 -15.74 4.77
CA GLN A 255 14.42 -15.89 6.10
C GLN A 255 12.96 -15.39 6.10
N LEU A 256 12.70 -14.20 5.54
CA LEU A 256 11.34 -13.66 5.42
C LEU A 256 10.45 -14.54 4.53
N SER A 257 10.97 -15.02 3.39
CA SER A 257 10.25 -15.92 2.49
C SER A 257 9.87 -17.25 3.17
N VAL A 258 10.78 -17.84 3.94
CA VAL A 258 10.54 -19.05 4.75
C VAL A 258 9.53 -18.76 5.87
N HIS A 259 9.57 -17.58 6.50
CA HIS A 259 8.60 -17.17 7.53
C HIS A 259 7.18 -17.06 6.96
N CYS A 260 7.01 -16.30 5.88
CA CYS A 260 5.72 -16.14 5.22
C CYS A 260 5.15 -17.47 4.72
N TYR A 261 5.99 -18.37 4.17
CA TYR A 261 5.55 -19.69 3.73
C TYR A 261 5.17 -20.61 4.90
N LEU A 262 5.92 -20.58 6.01
CA LEU A 262 5.60 -21.36 7.21
C LEU A 262 4.31 -20.86 7.86
N GLU A 263 4.14 -19.55 8.01
CA GLU A 263 2.88 -18.93 8.49
C GLU A 263 1.70 -19.24 7.55
N ALA A 264 1.90 -19.23 6.23
CA ALA A 264 0.87 -19.60 5.27
C ALA A 264 0.47 -21.09 5.39
N CYS A 265 1.43 -22.01 5.54
CA CYS A 265 1.13 -23.42 5.78
C CYS A 265 0.34 -23.63 7.08
N VAL A 266 0.73 -22.94 8.16
CA VAL A 266 0.02 -22.96 9.45
C VAL A 266 -1.38 -22.37 9.34
N PHE A 267 -1.56 -21.25 8.63
CA PHE A 267 -2.87 -20.63 8.39
C PHE A 267 -3.79 -21.52 7.54
N CYS A 268 -3.23 -22.20 6.53
CA CYS A 268 -3.94 -23.19 5.73
C CYS A 268 -4.16 -24.55 6.43
N GLY A 269 -3.76 -24.70 7.70
CA GLY A 269 -3.93 -25.94 8.47
C GLY A 269 -2.97 -27.09 8.13
N ASP A 270 -2.15 -26.98 7.07
CA ASP A 270 -1.12 -27.96 6.71
C ASP A 270 0.13 -27.81 7.61
N ILE A 271 -0.10 -28.15 8.88
CA ILE A 271 0.89 -28.15 9.96
C ILE A 271 2.00 -29.16 9.67
N ASP A 272 1.72 -30.23 8.93
CA ASP A 272 2.74 -31.22 8.55
C ASP A 272 3.69 -30.66 7.47
N ARG A 273 3.21 -29.86 6.51
CA ARG A 273 4.06 -29.14 5.54
C ARG A 273 4.90 -28.07 6.25
N ALA A 274 4.32 -27.32 7.19
CA ALA A 274 5.05 -26.38 8.03
C ALA A 274 6.15 -27.08 8.88
N GLN A 275 5.82 -28.23 9.50
CA GLN A 275 6.78 -29.01 10.29
C GLN A 275 7.87 -29.64 9.42
N ARG A 276 7.52 -30.19 8.24
CA ARG A 276 8.50 -30.72 7.26
C ARG A 276 9.49 -29.63 6.85
N LEU A 277 9.02 -28.45 6.48
CA LEU A 277 9.86 -27.30 6.13
C LEU A 277 10.86 -26.96 7.25
N LEU A 278 10.37 -26.71 8.47
CA LEU A 278 11.21 -26.32 9.60
C LEU A 278 12.27 -27.39 9.91
N LEU A 279 11.88 -28.68 9.91
CA LEU A 279 12.80 -29.79 10.15
C LEU A 279 13.82 -29.95 9.02
N THR A 280 13.44 -29.80 7.75
CA THR A 280 14.36 -29.90 6.60
C THR A 280 15.39 -28.77 6.62
N HIS A 281 14.99 -27.53 6.90
CA HIS A 281 15.93 -26.42 7.09
C HIS A 281 16.81 -26.60 8.34
N HIS A 282 16.27 -27.10 9.44
CA HIS A 282 17.05 -27.32 10.67
C HIS A 282 18.08 -28.46 10.53
N ARG A 283 17.73 -29.54 9.81
CA ARG A 283 18.62 -30.71 9.61
C ARG A 283 19.86 -30.38 8.77
N MET A 284 19.76 -29.47 7.81
CA MET A 284 20.88 -29.03 6.99
C MET A 284 21.63 -27.90 7.69
N ILE A 285 22.88 -28.14 8.13
CA ILE A 285 23.70 -27.15 8.85
C ILE A 285 23.82 -25.82 8.08
N SER A 286 24.01 -25.87 6.75
CA SER A 286 24.05 -24.69 5.88
C SER A 286 22.72 -23.91 5.79
N ARG A 287 21.58 -24.56 6.08
CA ARG A 287 20.24 -23.93 6.11
C ARG A 287 19.76 -23.60 7.53
N ARG A 288 20.41 -24.13 8.57
CA ARG A 288 20.11 -23.81 9.99
C ARG A 288 20.29 -22.32 10.28
N ASN A 289 21.25 -21.67 9.62
CA ASN A 289 21.50 -20.22 9.67
C ASN A 289 20.39 -19.37 9.00
N LEU A 290 19.47 -19.99 8.24
CA LEU A 290 18.26 -19.35 7.71
C LEU A 290 17.05 -19.49 8.67
N LEU A 291 17.26 -19.98 9.88
CA LEU A 291 16.24 -20.08 10.91
C LEU A 291 16.53 -19.11 12.07
N ASN A 292 15.49 -18.41 12.52
CA ASN A 292 15.51 -17.49 13.66
C ASN A 292 14.47 -17.93 14.70
N ILE A 293 14.47 -17.33 15.89
CA ILE A 293 13.55 -17.73 16.97
C ILE A 293 12.07 -17.55 16.59
N GLY A 294 11.74 -16.59 15.72
CA GLY A 294 10.37 -16.39 15.20
C GLY A 294 9.83 -17.62 14.47
N LEU A 295 10.64 -18.22 13.59
CA LEU A 295 10.29 -19.43 12.83
C LEU A 295 9.94 -20.63 13.73
N TYR A 296 10.67 -20.83 14.83
CA TYR A 296 10.32 -21.85 15.82
C TYR A 296 9.07 -21.45 16.62
N ASN A 297 8.93 -20.17 16.99
CA ASN A 297 7.79 -19.66 17.75
C ASN A 297 6.44 -19.83 17.02
N VAL A 298 6.40 -19.72 15.68
CA VAL A 298 5.18 -20.00 14.90
C VAL A 298 4.73 -21.45 15.12
N MET A 299 5.66 -22.43 15.03
CA MET A 299 5.34 -23.83 15.33
C MET A 299 5.06 -24.07 16.82
N MET A 300 5.72 -23.37 17.74
CA MET A 300 5.41 -23.44 19.18
C MET A 300 3.95 -23.02 19.44
N ARG A 301 3.47 -21.91 18.86
CA ARG A 301 2.06 -21.47 19.02
C ARG A 301 1.06 -22.52 18.50
N VAL A 302 1.39 -23.22 17.42
CA VAL A 302 0.56 -24.35 16.92
C VAL A 302 0.49 -25.49 17.94
N TRP A 303 1.63 -25.90 18.50
CA TRP A 303 1.67 -26.96 19.51
C TRP A 303 1.08 -26.52 20.86
N ALA A 304 1.10 -25.22 21.15
CA ALA A 304 0.48 -24.63 22.33
C ALA A 304 -1.04 -24.72 22.25
N LYS A 305 -1.66 -24.22 21.17
CA LYS A 305 -3.11 -24.39 20.92
C LYS A 305 -3.55 -25.85 20.91
N LYS A 306 -2.71 -26.79 20.46
CA LYS A 306 -2.95 -28.24 20.51
C LYS A 306 -2.67 -28.90 21.89
N GLY A 307 -2.31 -28.14 22.94
CA GLY A 307 -2.02 -28.67 24.28
C GLY A 307 -0.84 -29.65 24.35
N SER A 308 0.05 -29.64 23.35
CA SER A 308 1.02 -30.71 23.13
C SER A 308 2.39 -30.37 23.71
N LEU A 309 2.52 -30.41 25.05
CA LEU A 309 3.76 -30.13 25.80
C LEU A 309 4.98 -30.92 25.28
N ASN A 310 4.79 -32.16 24.84
CA ASN A 310 5.85 -32.99 24.25
C ASN A 310 6.43 -32.41 22.96
N GLN A 311 5.64 -31.67 22.17
CA GLN A 311 6.10 -31.02 20.95
C GLN A 311 6.68 -29.63 21.25
N ILE A 312 6.14 -28.90 22.24
CA ILE A 312 6.79 -27.69 22.80
C ILE A 312 8.22 -28.01 23.25
N GLY A 313 8.39 -29.04 24.10
CA GLY A 313 9.72 -29.44 24.58
C GLY A 313 10.69 -29.82 23.45
N ARG A 314 10.20 -30.42 22.35
CA ARG A 314 10.99 -30.66 21.14
C ARG A 314 11.38 -29.37 20.43
N MET A 315 10.50 -28.37 20.34
CA MET A 315 10.84 -27.08 19.74
C MET A 315 11.91 -26.33 20.54
N PHE A 316 11.88 -26.40 21.88
CA PHE A 316 12.96 -25.85 22.72
C PHE A 316 14.30 -26.54 22.47
N ILE A 317 14.32 -27.88 22.30
CA ILE A 317 15.54 -28.62 21.91
C ILE A 317 16.05 -28.17 20.54
N LEU A 318 15.18 -27.96 19.54
CA LEU A 318 15.60 -27.47 18.22
C LEU A 318 16.10 -26.01 18.24
N VAL A 319 15.62 -25.19 19.18
CA VAL A 319 16.13 -23.82 19.42
C VAL A 319 17.54 -23.89 20.01
N GLU A 320 17.76 -24.74 21.02
CA GLU A 320 19.08 -24.97 21.64
C GLU A 320 20.08 -25.58 20.62
N GLU A 321 19.68 -26.59 19.84
CA GLU A 321 20.47 -27.16 18.75
C GLU A 321 20.79 -26.14 17.63
N ALA A 322 20.00 -25.06 17.51
CA ALA A 322 20.27 -23.96 16.58
C ALA A 322 21.19 -22.87 17.16
N GLY A 323 21.64 -23.00 18.42
CA GLY A 323 22.40 -21.95 19.11
C GLY A 323 21.59 -20.69 19.40
N LEU A 324 20.26 -20.78 19.33
CA LEU A 324 19.33 -19.69 19.60
C LEU A 324 18.85 -19.74 21.05
N LYS A 325 18.47 -18.59 21.60
CA LYS A 325 17.79 -18.51 22.89
C LYS A 325 16.27 -18.39 22.71
N PRO A 326 15.46 -18.99 23.62
CA PRO A 326 14.04 -18.68 23.74
C PRO A 326 13.80 -17.18 24.02
N ASN A 327 12.61 -16.68 23.74
CA ASN A 327 12.18 -15.33 24.09
C ASN A 327 10.77 -15.33 24.73
N LEU A 328 10.24 -14.15 25.07
CA LEU A 328 8.91 -14.00 25.68
C LEU A 328 7.82 -14.78 24.94
N THR A 329 7.82 -14.76 23.60
CA THR A 329 6.84 -15.51 22.79
C THR A 329 7.04 -17.04 22.88
N SER A 330 8.29 -17.53 23.01
CA SER A 330 8.58 -18.95 23.27
C SER A 330 8.03 -19.39 24.63
N TYR A 331 8.25 -18.57 25.67
CA TYR A 331 7.76 -18.82 27.03
C TYR A 331 6.24 -18.66 27.15
N CYS A 332 5.64 -17.69 26.47
CA CYS A 332 4.19 -17.53 26.34
C CYS A 332 3.54 -18.78 25.73
N ALA A 333 4.07 -19.31 24.61
CA ALA A 333 3.56 -20.53 24.01
C ALA A 333 3.73 -21.77 24.93
N ALA A 334 4.79 -21.82 25.74
CA ALA A 334 4.95 -22.87 26.74
C ALA A 334 3.90 -22.78 27.86
N LEU A 335 3.66 -21.58 28.41
CA LEU A 335 2.66 -21.35 29.47
C LEU A 335 1.23 -21.53 28.97
N GLU A 336 0.91 -21.08 27.75
CA GLU A 336 -0.38 -21.33 27.09
C GLU A 336 -0.64 -22.85 27.00
N CYS A 337 0.36 -23.61 26.54
CA CYS A 337 0.29 -25.06 26.45
C CYS A 337 0.07 -25.72 27.82
N MET A 338 0.69 -25.20 28.89
CA MET A 338 0.50 -25.69 30.26
C MET A 338 -0.92 -25.40 30.78
N GLY A 339 -1.48 -24.22 30.53
CA GLY A 339 -2.84 -23.85 30.93
C GLY A 339 -3.94 -24.56 30.14
N ARG A 340 -3.65 -24.98 28.91
CA ARG A 340 -4.50 -25.90 28.11
C ARG A 340 -4.36 -27.37 28.51
N THR A 341 -3.29 -27.75 29.21
CA THR A 341 -3.07 -29.14 29.64
C THR A 341 -3.76 -29.41 30.99
N PRO A 342 -4.82 -30.23 31.04
CA PRO A 342 -5.45 -30.58 32.32
C PRO A 342 -4.44 -31.28 33.24
N ASN A 343 -4.48 -30.93 34.52
CA ASN A 343 -3.60 -31.46 35.58
C ASN A 343 -2.09 -31.25 35.33
N CYS A 344 -1.70 -30.17 34.65
CA CYS A 344 -0.29 -29.79 34.55
C CYS A 344 0.31 -29.56 35.95
N SER A 345 1.50 -30.11 36.22
CA SER A 345 2.07 -30.06 37.58
C SER A 345 2.60 -28.65 37.92
N PRO A 346 2.25 -28.06 39.08
CA PRO A 346 2.78 -26.77 39.52
C PRO A 346 4.32 -26.73 39.54
N LYS A 347 4.97 -27.87 39.82
CA LYS A 347 6.45 -28.02 39.82
C LYS A 347 7.07 -27.85 38.44
N VAL A 348 6.31 -28.09 37.36
CA VAL A 348 6.76 -27.90 35.97
C VAL A 348 6.56 -26.45 35.55
N ILE A 349 5.43 -25.85 35.90
CA ILE A 349 5.14 -24.43 35.62
C ILE A 349 6.13 -23.52 36.34
N ASN A 350 6.31 -23.72 37.66
CA ASN A 350 7.29 -22.96 38.48
C ASN A 350 8.71 -23.07 37.90
N ARG A 351 9.10 -24.25 37.39
CA ARG A 351 10.40 -24.43 36.72
C ARG A 351 10.53 -23.59 35.44
N VAL A 352 9.47 -23.44 34.66
CA VAL A 352 9.48 -22.58 33.45
C VAL A 352 9.52 -21.11 33.82
N LEU A 353 8.73 -20.67 34.80
CA LEU A 353 8.77 -19.30 35.31
C LEU A 353 10.17 -18.94 35.86
N ARG A 354 10.81 -19.87 36.58
CA ARG A 354 12.18 -19.68 37.06
C ARG A 354 13.22 -19.68 35.94
N GLN A 355 13.10 -20.55 34.93
CA GLN A 355 14.00 -20.53 33.76
C GLN A 355 13.86 -19.22 32.96
N MET A 356 12.64 -18.71 32.78
CA MET A 356 12.39 -17.43 32.14
C MET A 356 13.08 -16.28 32.90
N LYS A 357 13.05 -16.32 34.23
CA LYS A 357 13.77 -15.36 35.11
C LYS A 357 15.29 -15.55 35.08
N GLU A 358 15.79 -16.78 35.00
CA GLU A 358 17.22 -17.10 34.80
C GLU A 358 17.72 -16.61 33.43
N ASP A 359 16.87 -16.62 32.39
CA ASP A 359 17.14 -16.09 31.05
C ASP A 359 17.04 -14.54 30.97
N GLY A 360 16.59 -13.88 32.05
CA GLY A 360 16.49 -12.41 32.16
C GLY A 360 15.16 -11.81 31.71
N LEU A 361 14.07 -12.57 31.72
CA LEU A 361 12.73 -12.16 31.27
C LEU A 361 11.70 -12.23 32.43
N CYS A 362 10.74 -11.30 32.50
CA CYS A 362 9.69 -11.31 33.54
C CYS A 362 8.26 -11.57 33.01
N VAL A 363 7.33 -11.81 33.93
CA VAL A 363 5.93 -12.18 33.63
C VAL A 363 5.14 -10.94 33.19
N GLU A 364 5.45 -9.79 33.77
CA GLU A 364 4.88 -8.49 33.45
C GLU A 364 5.23 -8.06 32.02
N GLU A 365 6.47 -8.28 31.59
CA GLU A 365 6.91 -8.08 30.20
C GLU A 365 6.19 -9.02 29.23
N LEU A 366 5.93 -10.27 29.63
CA LEU A 366 5.16 -11.21 28.82
C LEU A 366 3.75 -10.65 28.55
N PHE A 367 3.03 -10.18 29.57
CA PHE A 367 1.71 -9.57 29.36
C PHE A 367 1.73 -8.20 28.67
N ARG A 368 2.84 -7.46 28.76
CA ARG A 368 3.01 -6.14 28.11
C ARG A 368 3.45 -6.22 26.65
N LEU A 369 4.23 -7.24 26.26
CA LEU A 369 4.93 -7.30 24.97
C LEU A 369 4.48 -8.47 24.08
N CYS A 370 3.82 -9.51 24.60
CA CYS A 370 3.24 -10.56 23.77
C CYS A 370 1.84 -10.18 23.26
N VAL A 371 1.64 -10.33 21.95
CA VAL A 371 0.30 -10.24 21.33
C VAL A 371 -0.43 -11.58 21.50
N PHE A 372 -1.38 -11.62 22.43
CA PHE A 372 -2.32 -12.72 22.62
C PHE A 372 -3.45 -12.66 21.59
N ARG A 373 -3.97 -13.83 21.19
CA ARG A 373 -5.16 -13.96 20.34
C ARG A 373 -6.17 -14.94 20.96
N GLN A 374 -7.47 -14.65 20.83
CA GLN A 374 -8.52 -15.51 21.40
C GLN A 374 -8.27 -15.72 22.91
N ASP A 375 -8.41 -16.95 23.41
CA ASP A 375 -8.22 -17.33 24.81
C ASP A 375 -6.74 -17.53 25.23
N GLU A 376 -5.76 -17.23 24.37
CA GLU A 376 -4.31 -17.38 24.68
C GLU A 376 -3.93 -16.70 26.00
N ARG A 377 -4.48 -15.51 26.27
CA ARG A 377 -4.24 -14.75 27.52
C ARG A 377 -4.73 -15.53 28.75
N ASP A 378 -5.93 -16.08 28.66
CA ASP A 378 -6.61 -16.74 29.78
C ASP A 378 -5.99 -18.10 30.09
N MET A 379 -5.45 -18.79 29.08
CA MET A 379 -4.66 -20.01 29.29
C MET A 379 -3.31 -19.72 29.94
N VAL A 380 -2.61 -18.65 29.53
CA VAL A 380 -1.35 -18.23 30.18
C VAL A 380 -1.60 -17.79 31.63
N LEU A 381 -2.68 -17.03 31.89
CA LEU A 381 -3.09 -16.67 33.25
C LEU A 381 -3.41 -17.91 34.09
N ARG A 382 -4.21 -18.85 33.59
CA ARG A 382 -4.54 -20.11 34.28
C ARG A 382 -3.29 -20.91 34.66
N ALA A 383 -2.27 -20.95 33.79
CA ALA A 383 -1.00 -21.57 34.12
C ALA A 383 -0.29 -20.84 35.27
N ILE A 384 -0.20 -19.51 35.22
CA ILE A 384 0.47 -18.70 36.25
C ILE A 384 -0.26 -18.79 37.59
N HIS A 385 -1.60 -18.68 37.61
CA HIS A 385 -2.43 -18.83 38.81
C HIS A 385 -2.33 -20.20 39.49
N THR A 386 -1.80 -21.22 38.79
CA THR A 386 -1.48 -22.54 39.37
C THR A 386 -0.21 -22.51 40.25
N VAL A 387 0.56 -21.41 40.24
CA VAL A 387 1.79 -21.21 41.03
C VAL A 387 1.73 -19.89 41.84
N GLU A 388 1.15 -18.84 41.27
CA GLU A 388 1.04 -17.48 41.82
C GLU A 388 -0.43 -17.02 41.74
N PRO A 389 -1.32 -17.44 42.68
CA PRO A 389 -2.77 -17.23 42.57
C PRO A 389 -3.19 -15.76 42.53
N ASP A 390 -2.47 -14.89 43.23
CA ASP A 390 -2.78 -13.46 43.35
C ASP A 390 -2.26 -12.60 42.17
N PHE A 391 -1.62 -13.22 41.16
CA PHE A 391 -1.05 -12.50 40.03
C PHE A 391 -2.13 -11.78 39.19
N GLN A 392 -2.00 -10.46 39.04
CA GLN A 392 -2.83 -9.65 38.15
C GLN A 392 -1.94 -8.84 37.19
N PRO A 393 -2.07 -9.01 35.86
CA PRO A 393 -1.35 -8.17 34.90
C PRO A 393 -1.96 -6.76 34.87
N SER A 394 -1.13 -5.72 34.72
CA SER A 394 -1.60 -4.37 34.44
C SER A 394 -2.33 -4.32 33.09
N ILE A 395 -3.51 -3.71 33.05
CA ILE A 395 -4.44 -3.84 31.92
C ILE A 395 -4.66 -2.51 31.20
N ASN A 396 -4.34 -2.46 29.91
CA ASN A 396 -5.07 -1.64 28.92
C ASN A 396 -5.95 -2.60 28.09
N THR A 397 -7.25 -2.32 28.00
CA THR A 397 -8.20 -3.18 27.25
C THR A 397 -8.78 -2.41 26.08
N VAL A 398 -8.77 -3.02 24.89
CA VAL A 398 -9.70 -2.69 23.81
C VAL A 398 -10.40 -4.00 23.41
N LEU A 399 -11.72 -3.99 23.42
CA LEU A 399 -12.58 -5.14 23.10
C LEU A 399 -13.29 -4.87 21.77
N HIS A 400 -13.27 -5.86 20.87
CA HIS A 400 -14.07 -5.87 19.65
C HIS A 400 -14.69 -7.25 19.43
N THR A 401 -15.98 -7.26 19.13
CA THR A 401 -16.80 -8.44 18.81
C THR A 401 -17.75 -8.08 17.69
N TYR A 402 -17.80 -8.86 16.61
CA TYR A 402 -18.80 -8.70 15.55
C TYR A 402 -19.07 -10.03 14.82
N ASP A 403 -20.22 -10.08 14.14
CA ASP A 403 -20.85 -11.27 13.56
C ASP A 403 -20.79 -11.24 12.01
N PRO A 404 -20.61 -12.36 11.27
CA PRO A 404 -20.31 -12.32 9.83
C PRO A 404 -21.40 -12.91 8.91
N ASN A 405 -21.48 -12.40 7.67
CA ASN A 405 -22.16 -13.11 6.56
C ASN A 405 -21.65 -12.65 5.17
N ASN A 406 -21.24 -13.63 4.33
CA ASN A 406 -21.14 -13.57 2.84
C ASN A 406 -20.17 -12.52 2.19
N VAL A 407 -19.62 -12.70 0.96
CA VAL A 407 -19.57 -13.84 0.02
C VAL A 407 -18.25 -13.81 -0.81
N ASP A 408 -18.01 -14.82 -1.66
CA ASP A 408 -16.83 -14.92 -2.55
C ASP A 408 -17.04 -14.33 -3.95
N ILE A 409 -16.01 -13.68 -4.52
CA ILE A 409 -15.34 -13.92 -5.83
C ILE A 409 -14.02 -13.10 -5.81
N CYS A 410 -13.06 -13.30 -6.75
CA CYS A 410 -11.83 -12.48 -6.79
C CYS A 410 -11.03 -12.46 -8.11
N HIS A 411 -10.99 -13.57 -8.88
CA HIS A 411 -10.02 -13.69 -9.99
C HIS A 411 -10.56 -13.22 -11.34
N CYS A 412 -11.87 -13.32 -11.59
CA CYS A 412 -12.51 -12.79 -12.81
C CYS A 412 -12.43 -11.25 -12.87
N GLN A 413 -12.57 -10.58 -11.72
CA GLN A 413 -12.60 -9.11 -11.61
C GLN A 413 -11.29 -8.42 -12.04
N SER A 414 -10.14 -9.08 -11.86
CA SER A 414 -8.85 -8.56 -12.34
C SER A 414 -8.65 -8.74 -13.85
N LEU A 415 -9.49 -9.56 -14.51
CA LEU A 415 -9.47 -9.74 -15.97
C LEU A 415 -10.52 -8.86 -16.67
N SER A 416 -11.71 -8.67 -16.08
CA SER A 416 -12.73 -7.75 -16.59
C SER A 416 -12.24 -6.30 -16.59
N ASN A 417 -11.55 -5.88 -15.52
CA ASN A 417 -11.16 -4.49 -15.30
C ASN A 417 -9.82 -4.10 -15.96
N LEU A 418 -9.18 -5.02 -16.71
CA LEU A 418 -7.89 -4.76 -17.37
C LEU A 418 -8.10 -3.84 -18.61
N PRO A 419 -7.44 -2.68 -18.71
CA PRO A 419 -7.71 -1.72 -19.77
C PRO A 419 -7.32 -2.26 -21.17
N PRO A 420 -8.05 -1.92 -22.25
CA PRO A 420 -7.74 -2.34 -23.63
C PRO A 420 -6.36 -1.92 -24.16
N SER A 421 -5.73 -0.90 -23.56
CA SER A 421 -4.33 -0.52 -23.81
C SER A 421 -3.33 -1.56 -23.30
N GLY A 422 -3.75 -2.40 -22.36
CA GLY A 422 -2.92 -3.17 -21.47
C GLY A 422 -2.40 -2.35 -20.28
N GLU A 423 -1.92 -3.07 -19.25
CA GLU A 423 -1.36 -2.51 -18.02
C GLU A 423 0.01 -3.10 -17.70
N SER A 424 0.84 -2.35 -16.96
CA SER A 424 2.16 -2.79 -16.50
C SER A 424 2.05 -4.00 -15.56
N LEU A 425 2.73 -5.10 -15.90
CA LEU A 425 2.81 -6.33 -15.10
C LEU A 425 3.18 -6.07 -13.63
N HIS A 426 4.05 -5.10 -13.35
CA HIS A 426 4.43 -4.73 -11.98
C HIS A 426 3.27 -4.08 -11.20
N ILE A 427 2.45 -3.26 -11.87
CA ILE A 427 1.28 -2.64 -11.24
C ILE A 427 0.22 -3.71 -10.97
N LEU A 428 -0.14 -4.50 -11.99
CA LEU A 428 -1.14 -5.57 -11.86
C LEU A 428 -0.74 -6.62 -10.80
N ALA A 429 0.53 -7.01 -10.73
CA ALA A 429 1.03 -7.94 -9.70
C ALA A 429 0.97 -7.33 -8.29
N LYS A 430 1.23 -6.03 -8.15
CA LYS A 430 1.08 -5.30 -6.87
C LYS A 430 -0.39 -5.20 -6.48
N GLU A 431 -1.29 -4.89 -7.41
CA GLU A 431 -2.73 -4.77 -7.14
C GLU A 431 -3.36 -6.12 -6.81
N LEU A 432 -3.03 -7.18 -7.55
CA LEU A 432 -3.49 -8.53 -7.24
C LEU A 432 -2.91 -9.04 -5.91
N GLY A 433 -1.64 -8.73 -5.61
CA GLY A 433 -1.03 -8.98 -4.29
C GLY A 433 -1.76 -8.24 -3.17
N ASN A 434 -2.13 -6.96 -3.38
CA ASN A 434 -2.92 -6.18 -2.44
C ASN A 434 -4.36 -6.74 -2.28
N ARG A 435 -5.05 -7.13 -3.37
CA ARG A 435 -6.37 -7.77 -3.32
C ARG A 435 -6.33 -9.08 -2.54
N VAL A 436 -5.34 -9.94 -2.80
CA VAL A 436 -5.14 -11.20 -2.06
C VAL A 436 -4.81 -10.94 -0.60
N HIS A 437 -3.94 -9.97 -0.27
CA HIS A 437 -3.61 -9.61 1.10
C HIS A 437 -4.81 -9.01 1.86
N ASN A 438 -5.54 -8.07 1.24
CA ASN A 438 -6.74 -7.48 1.81
C ASN A 438 -7.81 -8.55 2.06
N LYS A 439 -8.06 -9.44 1.08
CA LYS A 439 -9.00 -10.55 1.25
C LYS A 439 -8.52 -11.59 2.26
N PHE A 440 -7.22 -11.79 2.43
CA PHE A 440 -6.63 -12.59 3.50
C PHE A 440 -6.84 -11.95 4.88
N CYS A 441 -6.62 -10.64 5.04
CA CYS A 441 -6.89 -9.94 6.30
C CYS A 441 -8.40 -9.90 6.63
N ILE A 442 -9.27 -9.71 5.63
CA ILE A 442 -10.72 -9.83 5.77
C ILE A 442 -11.09 -11.26 6.20
N ARG A 443 -10.57 -12.31 5.53
CA ARG A 443 -10.80 -13.72 5.91
C ARG A 443 -10.25 -14.07 7.30
N MET A 444 -9.09 -13.55 7.69
CA MET A 444 -8.53 -13.73 9.04
C MET A 444 -9.41 -13.08 10.12
N LYS A 445 -10.01 -11.92 9.83
CA LYS A 445 -11.03 -11.28 10.68
C LYS A 445 -12.38 -12.02 10.66
N SER A 446 -12.71 -12.74 9.58
CA SER A 446 -14.06 -13.25 9.29
C SER A 446 -14.26 -14.75 9.52
N HIS A 447 -13.22 -15.58 9.58
CA HIS A 447 -13.40 -17.03 9.71
C HIS A 447 -12.24 -17.77 10.39
N ASN A 448 -12.57 -18.46 11.49
CA ASN A 448 -11.87 -19.69 11.86
C ASN A 448 -12.29 -20.78 10.85
N GLN A 449 -11.39 -21.10 9.91
CA GLN A 449 -11.43 -22.25 8.97
C GLN A 449 -12.31 -22.16 7.70
N MET A 450 -11.67 -21.83 6.57
CA MET A 450 -11.66 -22.56 5.28
C MET A 450 -11.07 -21.63 4.18
N VAL A 451 -10.04 -21.93 3.37
CA VAL A 451 -9.34 -23.20 3.01
C VAL A 451 -10.34 -24.18 2.38
N ASP A 452 -10.42 -24.37 1.05
CA ASP A 452 -9.28 -24.70 0.17
C ASP A 452 -9.00 -23.76 -1.03
N LYS A 453 -9.86 -22.76 -1.32
CA LYS A 453 -9.83 -21.96 -2.58
C LYS A 453 -8.60 -21.04 -2.83
N LEU A 454 -7.44 -21.30 -2.22
CA LEU A 454 -6.20 -20.53 -2.41
C LEU A 454 -4.97 -21.36 -2.82
N SER A 455 -4.92 -22.68 -2.57
CA SER A 455 -3.72 -23.46 -2.91
C SER A 455 -3.56 -23.69 -4.41
N HIS A 456 -4.65 -23.95 -5.14
CA HIS A 456 -4.59 -24.25 -6.57
C HIS A 456 -4.17 -23.02 -7.38
N ILE A 457 -4.84 -21.89 -7.12
CA ILE A 457 -4.69 -20.66 -7.89
C ILE A 457 -3.30 -20.03 -7.68
N TYR A 458 -2.73 -20.11 -6.47
CA TYR A 458 -1.39 -19.58 -6.21
C TYR A 458 -0.29 -20.37 -6.96
N ASN A 459 -0.45 -21.69 -7.11
CA ASN A 459 0.51 -22.54 -7.79
C ASN A 459 0.47 -22.37 -9.32
N GLU A 460 -0.73 -22.29 -9.91
CA GLU A 460 -0.89 -21.99 -11.35
C GLU A 460 -0.44 -20.56 -11.70
N TYR A 461 -0.71 -19.59 -10.81
CA TYR A 461 -0.24 -18.21 -10.94
C TYR A 461 1.30 -18.12 -10.95
N ALA A 462 2.00 -18.91 -10.12
CA ALA A 462 3.46 -18.88 -10.02
C ALA A 462 4.18 -19.31 -11.32
N GLU A 463 3.68 -20.31 -12.06
CA GLU A 463 4.31 -20.75 -13.31
C GLU A 463 3.99 -19.85 -14.52
N LEU A 464 3.01 -18.94 -14.43
CA LEU A 464 2.61 -18.04 -15.52
C LEU A 464 3.45 -16.74 -15.63
N LEU A 465 4.20 -16.38 -14.59
CA LEU A 465 4.58 -14.98 -14.29
C LEU A 465 5.94 -14.45 -14.82
N ALA A 466 6.66 -15.20 -15.66
CA ALA A 466 8.10 -14.99 -15.82
C ALA A 466 8.59 -14.31 -17.14
N LYS A 467 7.79 -13.43 -17.80
CA LYS A 467 8.14 -12.85 -19.13
C LYS A 467 8.28 -11.31 -19.21
N ASP A 468 9.17 -10.91 -20.13
CA ASP A 468 9.45 -9.62 -20.80
C ASP A 468 9.91 -8.35 -20.04
N SER A 469 10.92 -7.67 -20.63
CA SER A 469 11.69 -6.53 -20.06
C SER A 469 12.01 -5.42 -21.08
N LYS A 470 11.19 -5.32 -22.13
CA LYS A 470 10.63 -4.00 -22.46
C LYS A 470 9.37 -3.90 -21.61
N VAL A 471 9.21 -2.81 -20.85
CA VAL A 471 8.19 -2.65 -19.77
C VAL A 471 6.92 -3.43 -20.09
N GLY A 472 6.74 -4.58 -19.43
CA GLY A 472 5.77 -5.57 -19.85
C GLY A 472 4.34 -5.09 -19.67
N PHE A 473 3.65 -4.85 -20.78
CA PHE A 473 2.21 -4.60 -20.79
C PHE A 473 1.48 -5.92 -21.05
N ILE A 474 0.69 -6.39 -20.08
CA ILE A 474 -0.32 -7.41 -20.37
C ILE A 474 -1.43 -6.70 -21.13
N LYS A 475 -1.57 -7.01 -22.42
CA LYS A 475 -2.66 -6.51 -23.26
C LYS A 475 -3.66 -7.64 -23.55
N PRO A 476 -4.98 -7.44 -23.38
CA PRO A 476 -5.96 -8.42 -23.82
C PRO A 476 -5.87 -8.67 -25.33
N HIS A 477 -6.24 -9.87 -25.77
CA HIS A 477 -6.31 -10.19 -27.20
C HIS A 477 -7.38 -9.30 -27.86
N PRO A 478 -7.17 -8.73 -29.07
CA PRO A 478 -8.11 -7.79 -29.67
C PRO A 478 -9.55 -8.34 -29.81
N ILE A 479 -9.72 -9.66 -29.99
CA ILE A 479 -11.05 -10.29 -30.02
C ILE A 479 -11.74 -10.21 -28.65
N LEU A 480 -11.01 -10.33 -27.52
CA LEU A 480 -11.62 -10.18 -26.19
C LEU A 480 -12.09 -8.74 -25.96
N THR A 481 -11.27 -7.75 -26.37
CA THR A 481 -11.68 -6.33 -26.35
C THR A 481 -12.91 -6.08 -27.23
N GLN A 482 -12.96 -6.68 -28.42
CA GLN A 482 -14.13 -6.57 -29.30
C GLN A 482 -15.36 -7.22 -28.65
N MET A 483 -15.24 -8.44 -28.12
CA MET A 483 -16.34 -9.12 -27.43
C MET A 483 -16.85 -8.34 -26.20
N GLN A 484 -15.98 -7.68 -25.43
CA GLN A 484 -16.40 -6.80 -24.33
C GLN A 484 -17.13 -5.55 -24.83
N GLN A 485 -16.75 -5.00 -25.99
CA GLN A 485 -17.44 -3.86 -26.62
C GLN A 485 -18.80 -4.29 -27.20
N ASP A 486 -18.85 -5.45 -27.86
CA ASP A 486 -20.07 -6.01 -28.47
C ASP A 486 -21.07 -6.49 -27.40
N ALA A 487 -20.59 -6.96 -26.24
CA ALA A 487 -21.42 -7.37 -25.10
C ALA A 487 -22.08 -6.20 -24.36
N MET A 488 -21.56 -4.97 -24.54
CA MET A 488 -22.10 -3.73 -23.97
C MET A 488 -22.40 -3.81 -22.46
N GLU A 489 -21.49 -4.36 -21.66
CA GLU A 489 -21.67 -4.51 -20.20
C GLU A 489 -22.02 -3.17 -19.53
N THR A 490 -23.22 -3.08 -18.96
CA THR A 490 -23.76 -1.86 -18.34
C THR A 490 -23.35 -1.68 -16.87
N THR A 491 -22.59 -2.63 -16.31
CA THR A 491 -22.27 -2.71 -14.88
C THR A 491 -20.76 -2.58 -14.63
N LEU A 492 -20.35 -1.57 -13.85
CA LEU A 492 -18.96 -1.42 -13.39
C LEU A 492 -18.77 -2.08 -12.01
N THR A 493 -17.67 -2.80 -11.84
CA THR A 493 -17.33 -3.48 -10.57
C THR A 493 -16.08 -2.87 -9.93
N PHE A 494 -16.20 -2.45 -8.68
CA PHE A 494 -15.13 -1.79 -7.90
C PHE A 494 -14.79 -2.58 -6.63
N ASP A 495 -13.54 -2.50 -6.15
CA ASP A 495 -13.18 -2.99 -4.81
C ASP A 495 -13.82 -2.11 -3.72
N SER A 496 -14.22 -2.70 -2.59
CA SER A 496 -14.87 -1.95 -1.50
C SER A 496 -14.01 -0.82 -0.90
N TYR A 497 -12.68 -0.89 -1.01
CA TYR A 497 -11.78 0.15 -0.51
C TYR A 497 -11.58 1.33 -1.49
N VAL A 498 -12.04 1.25 -2.75
CA VAL A 498 -11.99 2.41 -3.66
C VAL A 498 -13.28 3.23 -3.65
N MET A 499 -14.31 2.75 -2.94
CA MET A 499 -15.59 3.42 -2.74
C MET A 499 -15.58 4.27 -1.46
N PRO A 500 -16.46 5.29 -1.36
CA PRO A 500 -16.79 5.94 -0.09
C PRO A 500 -17.39 4.95 0.91
N MET A 501 -17.30 5.23 2.21
CA MET A 501 -17.94 4.40 3.23
C MET A 501 -19.39 4.85 3.45
N LEU A 502 -20.34 3.90 3.51
CA LEU A 502 -21.74 4.15 3.86
C LEU A 502 -21.99 4.19 5.39
N CYS A 503 -20.93 4.41 6.16
CA CYS A 503 -20.94 4.58 7.61
C CYS A 503 -19.72 5.41 8.04
N PRO A 504 -19.73 6.04 9.23
CA PRO A 504 -18.56 6.73 9.77
C PRO A 504 -17.31 5.83 9.79
N PRO A 505 -16.11 6.34 9.44
CA PRO A 505 -14.89 5.55 9.47
C PRO A 505 -14.54 5.00 10.86
N VAL A 506 -13.78 3.90 10.89
CA VAL A 506 -13.11 3.45 12.11
C VAL A 506 -12.10 4.52 12.53
N PRO A 507 -12.17 5.05 13.77
CA PRO A 507 -11.16 5.97 14.26
C PRO A 507 -9.76 5.36 14.18
N TRP A 508 -8.82 6.14 13.68
CA TRP A 508 -7.39 5.93 13.85
C TRP A 508 -7.06 5.93 15.34
N THR A 509 -6.62 4.78 15.84
CA THR A 509 -6.10 4.62 17.22
C THR A 509 -4.60 4.33 17.25
N SER A 510 -4.01 4.02 16.09
CA SER A 510 -2.57 3.82 15.89
C SER A 510 -2.24 3.95 14.40
N ALA A 511 -0.96 4.06 14.04
CA ALA A 511 -0.53 4.13 12.64
C ALA A 511 -0.94 2.92 11.75
N LYS A 512 -1.41 1.82 12.37
CA LYS A 512 -1.80 0.55 11.74
C LYS A 512 -3.30 0.23 11.79
N PHE A 513 -4.12 1.01 12.51
CA PHE A 513 -5.53 0.71 12.74
C PHE A 513 -6.39 1.97 12.69
N GLY A 514 -7.33 1.99 11.74
CA GLY A 514 -8.26 3.08 11.45
C GLY A 514 -8.79 2.99 10.01
N ALA A 515 -9.55 4.00 9.59
CA ALA A 515 -10.22 4.08 8.28
C ALA A 515 -11.30 3.01 8.04
N TYR A 516 -11.00 1.93 7.31
CA TYR A 516 -12.01 0.93 6.92
C TYR A 516 -12.24 -0.14 8.00
N LEU A 517 -13.49 -0.62 8.12
CA LEU A 517 -13.92 -1.66 9.06
C LEU A 517 -13.02 -2.92 9.01
N LEU A 518 -12.83 -3.47 7.80
CA LEU A 518 -12.16 -4.76 7.60
C LEU A 518 -10.81 -4.62 6.88
N THR A 519 -10.74 -3.81 5.81
CA THR A 519 -9.53 -3.62 4.99
C THR A 519 -8.40 -2.94 5.79
N PRO A 520 -7.19 -3.54 5.87
CA PRO A 520 -6.07 -2.90 6.54
C PRO A 520 -5.64 -1.63 5.78
N THR A 521 -5.48 -0.51 6.50
CA THR A 521 -5.11 0.79 5.93
C THR A 521 -3.87 1.31 6.62
N LYS A 522 -2.90 1.81 5.84
CA LYS A 522 -1.75 2.53 6.41
C LYS A 522 -2.13 4.00 6.63
N MET A 523 -1.84 4.52 7.81
CA MET A 523 -1.98 5.94 8.13
C MET A 523 -1.17 6.81 7.16
N MET A 524 0.02 6.34 6.76
CA MET A 524 0.94 7.05 5.87
C MET A 524 1.16 6.31 4.54
N ARG A 525 1.01 7.03 3.42
CA ARG A 525 1.19 6.53 2.05
C ARG A 525 2.68 6.32 1.71
N THR A 526 3.22 5.16 2.09
CA THR A 526 4.59 4.75 1.73
C THR A 526 4.69 4.18 0.32
N VAL A 527 5.72 4.55 -0.44
CA VAL A 527 6.11 3.84 -1.68
C VAL A 527 6.66 2.45 -1.31
N VAL A 528 6.47 1.44 -2.18
CA VAL A 528 6.93 0.07 -1.94
C VAL A 528 8.45 0.05 -1.68
N GLY A 529 8.85 -0.55 -0.55
CA GLY A 529 10.24 -0.60 -0.07
C GLY A 529 10.64 0.53 0.88
N ALA A 530 9.87 1.62 0.97
CA ALA A 530 10.17 2.79 1.80
C ALA A 530 9.72 2.62 3.27
N ASN A 531 10.00 1.46 3.88
CA ASN A 531 9.46 1.05 5.19
C ASN A 531 10.00 1.86 6.39
N GLN A 532 10.97 2.77 6.18
CA GLN A 532 11.57 3.57 7.25
C GLN A 532 10.56 4.40 8.05
N HIS A 533 9.54 4.98 7.39
CA HIS A 533 8.47 5.72 8.07
C HIS A 533 7.63 4.83 8.98
N GLU A 534 7.27 3.65 8.49
CA GLU A 534 6.46 2.68 9.25
C GLU A 534 7.23 2.24 10.51
N ILE A 535 8.53 1.97 10.37
CA ILE A 535 9.45 1.67 11.48
C ILE A 535 9.68 2.86 12.43
N LEU A 536 9.51 4.11 11.97
CA LEU A 536 9.59 5.30 12.83
C LEU A 536 8.28 5.52 13.61
N LEU A 537 7.13 5.43 12.94
CA LEU A 537 5.81 5.54 13.56
C LEU A 537 5.58 4.43 14.60
N GLU A 538 6.11 3.23 14.37
CA GLU A 538 6.12 2.11 15.34
C GLU A 538 7.05 2.33 16.56
N LYS A 539 7.85 3.41 16.59
CA LYS A 539 8.76 3.74 17.70
C LYS A 539 8.34 4.99 18.49
N CYS A 540 7.40 5.76 17.98
CA CYS A 540 6.74 6.81 18.76
C CYS A 540 5.92 6.20 19.89
N GLN A 541 5.66 6.99 20.93
CA GLN A 541 4.60 6.67 21.87
C GLN A 541 3.25 7.05 21.23
N ASP A 542 2.18 6.30 21.47
CA ASP A 542 0.87 6.62 20.86
C ASP A 542 0.42 8.06 21.19
N ALA A 543 0.76 8.53 22.40
CA ALA A 543 0.54 9.90 22.87
C ALA A 543 1.19 10.98 21.99
N ASP A 544 2.33 10.70 21.36
CA ASP A 544 3.02 11.62 20.45
C ASP A 544 2.24 11.83 19.14
N LEU A 545 1.30 10.92 18.83
CA LEU A 545 0.54 10.90 17.57
C LEU A 545 -0.95 11.24 17.76
N HIS A 546 -1.48 11.32 18.99
CA HIS A 546 -2.92 11.52 19.26
C HIS A 546 -3.55 12.65 18.42
N ALA A 547 -3.00 13.87 18.49
CA ALA A 547 -3.53 15.01 17.73
C ALA A 547 -3.55 14.78 16.20
N VAL A 548 -2.58 14.02 15.69
CA VAL A 548 -2.50 13.66 14.27
C VAL A 548 -3.58 12.65 13.90
N LEU A 549 -3.76 11.61 14.73
CA LEU A 549 -4.80 10.59 14.58
C LEU A 549 -6.20 11.23 14.65
N ASP A 550 -6.43 12.09 15.64
CA ASP A 550 -7.70 12.80 15.84
C ASP A 550 -8.04 13.76 14.68
N SER A 551 -7.04 14.43 14.10
CA SER A 551 -7.26 15.25 12.91
C SER A 551 -7.71 14.42 11.69
N LEU A 552 -7.16 13.20 11.50
CA LEU A 552 -7.61 12.25 10.47
C LEU A 552 -9.02 11.72 10.79
N ASN A 553 -9.35 11.51 12.06
CA ASN A 553 -10.66 11.06 12.52
C ASN A 553 -11.74 12.11 12.22
N GLN A 554 -11.47 13.37 12.53
CA GLN A 554 -12.37 14.48 12.22
C GLN A 554 -12.61 14.63 10.71
N LEU A 555 -11.53 14.66 9.90
CA LEU A 555 -11.64 14.73 8.44
C LEU A 555 -12.39 13.51 7.86
N GLY A 556 -12.26 12.35 8.49
CA GLY A 556 -13.00 11.13 8.15
C GLY A 556 -14.49 11.18 8.51
N ASN A 557 -14.84 11.81 9.63
CA ASN A 557 -16.21 11.85 10.18
C ASN A 557 -17.12 12.88 9.50
N ALA A 558 -16.59 13.77 8.65
CA ALA A 558 -17.40 14.65 7.82
C ALA A 558 -18.31 13.85 6.89
N ALA A 559 -19.63 13.96 7.09
CA ALA A 559 -20.65 13.26 6.33
C ALA A 559 -21.04 14.05 5.07
N TRP A 560 -21.16 13.35 3.94
CA TRP A 560 -21.43 13.91 2.62
C TRP A 560 -22.68 13.29 1.99
N ARG A 561 -23.29 14.04 1.07
CA ARG A 561 -24.34 13.58 0.16
C ARG A 561 -24.13 14.15 -1.24
N ILE A 562 -24.85 13.61 -2.22
CA ILE A 562 -24.82 14.07 -3.60
C ILE A 562 -25.78 15.24 -3.83
N ASN A 563 -25.31 16.28 -4.52
CA ASN A 563 -26.13 17.34 -5.09
C ASN A 563 -26.83 16.82 -6.37
N GLN A 564 -27.96 16.13 -6.18
CA GLN A 564 -28.62 15.39 -7.26
C GLN A 564 -29.00 16.25 -8.49
N PRO A 565 -29.64 17.43 -8.37
CA PRO A 565 -30.03 18.24 -9.54
C PRO A 565 -28.82 18.64 -10.40
N LEU A 566 -27.66 18.90 -9.76
CA LEU A 566 -26.42 19.19 -10.48
C LEU A 566 -25.84 17.93 -11.15
N LEU A 567 -25.85 16.79 -10.44
CA LEU A 567 -25.39 15.52 -11.00
C LEU A 567 -26.19 15.13 -12.25
N ASP A 568 -27.52 15.31 -12.23
CA ASP A 568 -28.37 14.98 -13.37
C ASP A 568 -28.08 15.87 -14.60
N ILE A 569 -27.76 17.16 -14.39
CA ILE A 569 -27.29 18.07 -15.46
C ILE A 569 -25.93 17.61 -16.02
N ILE A 570 -24.99 17.23 -15.15
CA ILE A 570 -23.65 16.75 -15.54
C ILE A 570 -23.76 15.44 -16.33
N ILE A 571 -24.58 14.49 -15.87
CA ILE A 571 -24.87 13.23 -16.55
C ILE A 571 -25.56 13.49 -17.90
N SER A 572 -26.49 14.45 -17.99
CA SER A 572 -27.13 14.82 -19.26
C SER A 572 -26.13 15.32 -20.30
N ILE A 573 -25.20 16.20 -19.93
CA ILE A 573 -24.16 16.68 -20.86
C ILE A 573 -23.15 15.57 -21.17
N PHE A 574 -22.81 14.72 -20.19
CA PHE A 574 -21.93 13.58 -20.41
C PHE A 574 -22.52 12.58 -21.41
N ASN A 575 -23.80 12.22 -21.29
CA ASN A 575 -24.47 11.23 -22.13
C ASN A 575 -24.73 11.71 -23.57
N ASP A 576 -24.80 13.02 -23.80
CA ASP A 576 -24.71 13.62 -25.14
C ASP A 576 -23.23 13.74 -25.59
N LYS A 577 -22.78 14.92 -26.04
CA LYS A 577 -21.48 15.14 -26.67
C LYS A 577 -20.36 15.53 -25.69
N GLY A 578 -20.65 15.64 -24.39
CA GLY A 578 -19.76 16.30 -23.44
C GLY A 578 -19.58 17.78 -23.74
N ASN A 579 -18.63 18.43 -23.06
CA ASN A 579 -18.29 19.83 -23.28
C ASN A 579 -16.85 20.12 -22.82
N GLU A 580 -15.91 20.29 -23.76
CA GLU A 580 -14.49 20.58 -23.46
C GLU A 580 -14.28 21.90 -22.70
N LYS A 581 -15.22 22.86 -22.72
CA LYS A 581 -15.14 24.11 -21.93
C LYS A 581 -15.52 23.90 -20.46
N LEU A 582 -16.33 22.88 -20.15
CA LEU A 582 -16.85 22.60 -18.80
C LEU A 582 -16.19 21.37 -18.17
N ASP A 583 -15.02 20.95 -18.68
CA ASP A 583 -14.27 19.74 -18.29
C ASP A 583 -15.11 18.44 -18.28
N ILE A 584 -16.22 18.39 -19.04
CA ILE A 584 -16.96 17.14 -19.28
C ILE A 584 -16.39 16.50 -20.56
N PRO A 585 -15.66 15.38 -20.46
CA PRO A 585 -14.95 14.82 -21.61
C PRO A 585 -15.92 14.29 -22.67
N PRO A 586 -15.73 14.64 -23.95
CA PRO A 586 -16.57 14.17 -25.05
C PRO A 586 -16.40 12.66 -25.31
N PRO A 587 -17.40 11.99 -25.92
CA PRO A 587 -17.32 10.59 -26.32
C PRO A 587 -16.34 10.39 -27.50
N ASN A 588 -15.89 9.15 -27.69
CA ASN A 588 -14.94 8.79 -28.76
C ASN A 588 -15.45 9.07 -30.19
N SER A 589 -16.75 9.31 -30.39
CA SER A 589 -17.35 9.73 -31.67
C SER A 589 -16.92 11.13 -32.13
N GLU A 590 -16.62 12.03 -31.18
CA GLU A 590 -16.11 13.39 -31.46
C GLU A 590 -14.57 13.43 -31.59
N ALA A 591 -13.90 12.27 -31.52
CA ALA A 591 -12.44 12.20 -31.61
C ALA A 591 -11.92 12.51 -33.03
N PRO A 592 -10.72 13.10 -33.18
CA PRO A 592 -10.16 13.41 -34.50
C PRO A 592 -10.06 12.17 -35.40
N LYS A 593 -10.75 12.21 -36.55
CA LYS A 593 -10.78 11.11 -37.52
C LYS A 593 -9.36 10.75 -37.98
N ILE A 594 -8.91 9.55 -37.62
CA ILE A 594 -7.58 9.06 -37.99
C ILE A 594 -7.59 8.66 -39.47
N LEU A 595 -7.21 9.61 -40.33
CA LEU A 595 -7.09 9.39 -41.78
C LEU A 595 -6.15 8.22 -42.08
N ARG A 596 -6.65 7.24 -42.85
CA ARG A 596 -5.89 6.09 -43.35
C ARG A 596 -5.54 6.33 -44.82
N TYR A 597 -4.35 6.86 -45.06
CA TYR A 597 -3.80 6.98 -46.42
C TYR A 597 -3.52 5.60 -47.01
N SER A 598 -3.82 5.39 -48.28
CA SER A 598 -3.45 4.15 -48.97
C SER A 598 -1.94 4.11 -49.26
N GLN A 599 -1.41 2.93 -49.57
CA GLN A 599 -0.02 2.80 -50.01
C GLN A 599 0.24 3.48 -51.37
N GLN A 600 -0.80 3.70 -52.18
CA GLN A 600 -0.71 4.42 -53.45
C GLN A 600 -0.63 5.94 -53.23
N ASP A 601 -1.47 6.52 -52.37
CA ASP A 601 -1.36 7.95 -51.99
C ASP A 601 0.01 8.25 -51.36
N LEU A 602 0.49 7.33 -50.53
CA LEU A 602 1.81 7.40 -49.90
C LEU A 602 2.97 7.23 -50.89
N ALA A 603 2.77 6.82 -52.13
CA ALA A 603 3.82 6.87 -53.14
C ALA A 603 4.10 8.33 -53.54
N THR A 604 3.04 9.09 -53.83
CA THR A 604 3.06 10.41 -54.50
C THR A 604 3.65 11.54 -53.67
N TYR A 605 3.51 11.52 -52.33
CA TYR A 605 3.97 12.60 -51.46
C TYR A 605 5.50 12.70 -51.32
N SER A 606 6.02 13.91 -51.13
CA SER A 606 7.43 14.16 -50.77
C SER A 606 7.78 13.67 -49.36
N SER A 607 9.08 13.60 -49.05
CA SER A 607 9.58 13.25 -47.70
C SER A 607 9.10 14.23 -46.62
N ALA A 608 9.00 15.54 -46.94
CA ALA A 608 8.54 16.56 -46.02
C ALA A 608 7.04 16.42 -45.69
N GLU A 609 6.21 16.15 -46.70
CA GLU A 609 4.77 15.88 -46.53
C GLU A 609 4.55 14.58 -45.76
N LYS A 610 5.26 13.50 -46.11
CA LYS A 610 5.27 12.23 -45.35
C LYS A 610 5.61 12.47 -43.86
N ALA A 611 6.58 13.34 -43.56
CA ALA A 611 6.92 13.72 -42.20
C ALA A 611 5.88 14.65 -41.53
N HIS A 612 5.12 15.44 -42.29
CA HIS A 612 3.99 16.23 -41.79
C HIS A 612 2.78 15.33 -41.47
N LEU A 613 2.30 14.53 -42.43
CA LEU A 613 1.19 13.58 -42.25
C LEU A 613 1.44 12.61 -41.10
N LYS A 614 2.69 12.13 -40.93
CA LYS A 614 3.08 11.29 -39.78
C LYS A 614 3.00 12.04 -38.43
N ARG A 615 3.30 13.35 -38.39
CA ARG A 615 3.14 14.18 -37.18
C ARG A 615 1.66 14.39 -36.84
N GLU A 616 0.82 14.69 -37.82
CA GLU A 616 -0.63 14.87 -37.61
C GLU A 616 -1.31 13.55 -37.19
N LEU A 617 -0.94 12.42 -37.78
CA LEU A 617 -1.44 11.10 -37.38
C LEU A 617 -1.01 10.71 -35.95
N VAL A 618 0.19 11.13 -35.50
CA VAL A 618 0.62 10.95 -34.10
C VAL A 618 -0.14 11.89 -33.15
N LYS A 619 -0.35 13.16 -33.52
CA LYS A 619 -1.20 14.10 -32.74
C LYS A 619 -2.63 13.59 -32.60
N ALA A 620 -3.26 13.12 -33.69
CA ALA A 620 -4.63 12.62 -33.69
C ALA A 620 -4.78 11.38 -32.79
N LYS A 621 -3.84 10.41 -32.89
CA LYS A 621 -3.78 9.26 -31.99
C LYS A 621 -3.58 9.68 -30.53
N LYS A 622 -2.75 10.70 -30.27
CA LYS A 622 -2.53 11.25 -28.93
C LYS A 622 -3.82 11.85 -28.36
N LYS A 623 -4.46 12.82 -29.05
CA LYS A 623 -5.72 13.42 -28.58
C LYS A 623 -6.82 12.36 -28.38
N CYS A 624 -6.97 11.39 -29.29
CA CYS A 624 -7.93 10.29 -29.12
C CYS A 624 -7.67 9.47 -27.84
N SER A 625 -6.42 9.11 -27.55
CA SER A 625 -6.05 8.39 -26.32
C SER A 625 -6.25 9.24 -25.05
N GLU A 626 -6.00 10.55 -25.12
CA GLU A 626 -6.22 11.48 -24.00
C GLU A 626 -7.72 11.68 -23.73
N MET A 627 -8.53 11.89 -24.77
CA MET A 627 -10.00 11.97 -24.68
C MET A 627 -10.59 10.70 -24.06
N HIS A 628 -10.18 9.52 -24.55
CA HIS A 628 -10.66 8.24 -24.00
C HIS A 628 -10.28 8.08 -22.52
N SER A 629 -9.04 8.44 -22.14
CA SER A 629 -8.58 8.36 -20.74
C SER A 629 -9.42 9.24 -19.82
N LEU A 630 -9.66 10.50 -20.21
CA LEU A 630 -10.50 11.44 -19.46
C LEU A 630 -11.96 10.95 -19.40
N ARG A 631 -12.49 10.43 -20.52
CA ARG A 631 -13.86 9.89 -20.60
C ARG A 631 -14.08 8.71 -19.66
N MET A 632 -13.10 7.83 -19.47
CA MET A 632 -13.18 6.71 -18.51
C MET A 632 -13.02 7.15 -17.05
N ASP A 633 -12.12 8.10 -16.76
CA ASP A 633 -11.99 8.70 -15.43
C ASP A 633 -13.30 9.40 -14.98
N ALA A 634 -13.91 10.19 -15.87
CA ALA A 634 -15.22 10.78 -15.65
C ALA A 634 -16.34 9.74 -15.55
N LEU A 635 -16.34 8.68 -16.37
CA LEU A 635 -17.32 7.60 -16.29
C LEU A 635 -17.30 6.94 -14.90
N TYR A 636 -16.12 6.64 -14.36
CA TYR A 636 -16.01 6.03 -13.02
C TYR A 636 -16.52 6.99 -11.94
N LYS A 637 -16.14 8.27 -11.99
CA LYS A 637 -16.60 9.30 -11.04
C LYS A 637 -18.11 9.47 -11.04
N LEU A 638 -18.72 9.61 -12.21
CA LEU A 638 -20.17 9.81 -12.36
C LEU A 638 -20.95 8.53 -12.02
N SER A 639 -20.41 7.35 -12.33
CA SER A 639 -21.04 6.08 -11.95
C SER A 639 -21.03 5.86 -10.44
N ILE A 640 -19.92 6.18 -9.76
CA ILE A 640 -19.84 6.14 -8.29
C ILE A 640 -20.80 7.15 -7.67
N ALA A 641 -20.80 8.40 -8.15
CA ALA A 641 -21.71 9.45 -7.67
C ALA A 641 -23.19 9.09 -7.87
N ASN A 642 -23.56 8.51 -9.02
CA ASN A 642 -24.94 8.09 -9.28
C ASN A 642 -25.35 6.85 -8.46
N HIS A 643 -24.42 5.93 -8.18
CA HIS A 643 -24.69 4.76 -7.34
C HIS A 643 -24.99 5.13 -5.88
N ILE A 644 -24.35 6.18 -5.35
CA ILE A 644 -24.54 6.67 -3.96
C ILE A 644 -25.44 7.91 -3.87
N ARG A 645 -26.25 8.21 -4.90
CA ARG A 645 -26.96 9.49 -5.04
C ARG A 645 -27.95 9.79 -3.91
N ASP A 646 -28.57 8.76 -3.36
CA ASP A 646 -29.57 8.83 -2.28
C ASP A 646 -28.97 8.54 -0.89
N GLU A 647 -27.68 8.20 -0.83
CA GLU A 647 -26.99 7.74 0.38
C GLU A 647 -26.25 8.86 1.11
N VAL A 648 -26.02 8.66 2.40
CA VAL A 648 -25.05 9.45 3.20
C VAL A 648 -23.75 8.65 3.31
N PHE A 649 -22.63 9.30 2.99
CA PHE A 649 -21.33 8.63 2.93
C PHE A 649 -20.18 9.47 3.49
N TRP A 650 -19.07 8.78 3.75
CA TRP A 650 -17.89 9.31 4.41
C TRP A 650 -16.61 9.00 3.63
N PHE A 651 -15.63 9.90 3.74
CA PHE A 651 -14.30 9.75 3.15
C PHE A 651 -13.27 9.46 4.26
N PRO A 652 -12.95 8.20 4.57
CA PRO A 652 -11.81 7.90 5.45
C PRO A 652 -10.53 8.57 4.91
N HIS A 653 -9.81 9.27 5.76
CA HIS A 653 -8.57 9.97 5.40
C HIS A 653 -7.33 9.20 5.86
N ASN A 654 -6.24 9.37 5.11
CA ASN A 654 -4.87 9.05 5.49
C ASN A 654 -3.94 10.21 5.04
N MET A 655 -2.63 10.06 5.12
CA MET A 655 -1.67 11.12 4.79
C MET A 655 -0.52 10.69 3.88
N ASP A 656 0.13 11.64 3.22
CA ASP A 656 1.46 11.43 2.64
C ASP A 656 2.58 11.48 3.70
N PHE A 657 3.80 11.21 3.27
CA PHE A 657 4.96 11.15 4.15
C PHE A 657 5.37 12.51 4.77
N ARG A 658 4.75 13.62 4.36
CA ARG A 658 4.98 14.98 4.87
C ARG A 658 3.86 15.39 5.83
N GLY A 659 2.91 14.49 6.08
CA GLY A 659 1.71 14.73 6.88
C GLY A 659 0.52 15.26 6.11
N ARG A 660 0.61 15.62 4.81
CA ARG A 660 -0.53 16.18 4.07
C ARG A 660 -1.65 15.14 3.93
N THR A 661 -2.88 15.50 4.26
CA THR A 661 -4.02 14.58 4.31
C THR A 661 -4.68 14.36 2.95
N TYR A 662 -5.25 13.18 2.74
CA TYR A 662 -5.88 12.72 1.50
C TYR A 662 -6.98 11.67 1.78
N PRO A 663 -8.16 11.74 1.15
CA PRO A 663 -9.14 10.66 1.13
C PRO A 663 -8.56 9.34 0.61
N CYS A 664 -8.86 8.23 1.28
CA CYS A 664 -8.49 6.88 0.84
C CYS A 664 -9.19 6.45 -0.48
N PRO A 665 -10.49 6.73 -0.72
CA PRO A 665 -11.14 6.45 -2.00
C PRO A 665 -10.52 7.30 -3.13
N PRO A 666 -9.91 6.69 -4.17
CA PRO A 666 -9.06 7.44 -5.11
C PRO A 666 -9.84 8.10 -6.25
N TYR A 667 -10.99 7.56 -6.66
CA TYR A 667 -11.69 7.99 -7.88
C TYR A 667 -12.60 9.19 -7.65
N PHE A 668 -13.52 9.10 -6.68
CA PHE A 668 -14.49 10.13 -6.35
C PHE A 668 -14.26 10.63 -4.92
N ASN A 669 -13.91 11.91 -4.75
CA ASN A 669 -13.68 12.60 -3.48
C ASN A 669 -13.58 14.13 -3.68
N HIS A 670 -13.59 14.90 -2.60
CA HIS A 670 -13.59 16.37 -2.63
C HIS A 670 -12.25 17.03 -3.00
N LEU A 671 -11.14 16.27 -3.09
CA LEU A 671 -9.87 16.80 -3.59
C LEU A 671 -9.82 16.85 -5.13
N GLY A 672 -10.80 16.27 -5.82
CA GLY A 672 -10.88 16.20 -7.28
C GLY A 672 -11.08 17.54 -8.01
N SER A 673 -11.53 17.47 -9.27
CA SER A 673 -11.85 18.62 -10.12
C SER A 673 -13.15 19.32 -9.69
N ASP A 674 -13.37 20.52 -10.23
CA ASP A 674 -14.58 21.35 -10.05
C ASP A 674 -15.89 20.53 -10.12
N VAL A 675 -16.07 19.71 -11.17
CA VAL A 675 -17.17 18.76 -11.34
C VAL A 675 -17.41 17.90 -10.08
N THR A 676 -16.35 17.27 -9.55
CA THR A 676 -16.47 16.40 -8.35
C THR A 676 -16.67 17.17 -7.05
N ARG A 677 -16.24 18.45 -6.98
CA ARG A 677 -16.47 19.30 -5.80
C ARG A 677 -17.90 19.80 -5.75
N ALA A 678 -18.42 20.28 -6.88
CA ALA A 678 -19.76 20.86 -6.98
C ALA A 678 -20.90 19.85 -6.70
N VAL A 679 -20.64 18.57 -7.00
CA VAL A 679 -21.55 17.45 -6.73
C VAL A 679 -21.55 17.05 -5.25
N LEU A 680 -20.54 17.45 -4.46
CA LEU A 680 -20.37 17.06 -3.05
C LEU A 680 -20.82 18.19 -2.10
N VAL A 681 -21.85 17.91 -1.30
CA VAL A 681 -22.32 18.82 -0.23
C VAL A 681 -22.41 18.08 1.10
N PHE A 682 -22.41 18.80 2.23
CA PHE A 682 -22.49 18.17 3.54
C PHE A 682 -23.85 17.49 3.75
N ALA A 683 -23.86 16.30 4.33
CA ALA A 683 -25.11 15.60 4.66
C ALA A 683 -25.86 16.30 5.80
N GLU A 684 -25.14 16.71 6.85
CA GLU A 684 -25.63 17.63 7.87
C GLU A 684 -25.75 19.04 7.28
N GLY A 685 -26.93 19.64 7.35
CA GLY A 685 -27.16 21.05 6.96
C GLY A 685 -27.26 21.95 8.19
N LYS A 686 -26.92 23.23 8.06
CA LYS A 686 -27.00 24.23 9.14
C LYS A 686 -27.77 25.47 8.67
N PRO A 687 -28.57 26.13 9.53
CA PRO A 687 -29.26 27.36 9.17
C PRO A 687 -28.23 28.44 8.82
N LEU A 688 -28.49 29.26 7.79
CA LEU A 688 -27.56 30.32 7.38
C LEU A 688 -27.34 31.38 8.47
N GLY A 689 -28.32 31.64 9.32
CA GLY A 689 -28.32 32.73 10.27
C GLY A 689 -28.19 34.11 9.59
N PRO A 690 -27.84 35.18 10.34
CA PRO A 690 -27.73 36.53 9.78
C PRO A 690 -26.52 36.70 8.84
N GLY A 691 -25.50 35.83 8.93
CA GLY A 691 -24.26 35.94 8.16
C GLY A 691 -24.17 35.03 6.92
N GLY A 692 -24.86 33.88 6.91
CA GLY A 692 -24.61 32.83 5.93
C GLY A 692 -24.92 33.21 4.49
N LEU A 693 -26.02 33.92 4.22
CA LEU A 693 -26.35 34.36 2.85
C LEU A 693 -25.30 35.35 2.29
N LYS A 694 -24.71 36.19 3.15
CA LYS A 694 -23.57 37.05 2.79
C LYS A 694 -22.34 36.19 2.44
N TRP A 695 -22.06 35.14 3.22
CA TRP A 695 -20.94 34.25 2.94
C TRP A 695 -21.11 33.42 1.66
N LEU A 696 -22.32 32.92 1.36
CA LEU A 696 -22.62 32.29 0.08
C LEU A 696 -22.39 33.26 -1.10
N LYS A 697 -22.90 34.50 -1.02
CA LYS A 697 -22.71 35.52 -2.06
C LYS A 697 -21.24 35.88 -2.29
N ILE A 698 -20.47 36.05 -1.22
CA ILE A 698 -19.01 36.28 -1.29
C ILE A 698 -18.30 35.05 -1.89
N HIS A 699 -18.72 33.85 -1.51
CA HIS A 699 -18.13 32.61 -2.00
C HIS A 699 -18.38 32.40 -3.50
N LEU A 700 -19.60 32.65 -3.99
CA LEU A 700 -19.89 32.63 -5.43
C LEU A 700 -18.96 33.58 -6.20
N VAL A 701 -18.77 34.82 -5.73
CA VAL A 701 -17.86 35.78 -6.40
C VAL A 701 -16.41 35.27 -6.37
N ASN A 702 -15.97 34.57 -5.32
CA ASN A 702 -14.65 33.93 -5.31
C ASN A 702 -14.52 32.87 -6.43
N LEU A 703 -15.55 32.03 -6.64
CA LEU A 703 -15.62 31.00 -7.68
C LEU A 703 -15.69 31.57 -9.10
N THR A 704 -16.33 32.74 -9.31
CA THR A 704 -16.28 33.43 -10.62
C THR A 704 -14.86 33.80 -11.04
N GLY A 705 -13.96 33.98 -10.08
CA GLY A 705 -12.64 34.54 -10.31
C GLY A 705 -12.60 36.04 -10.60
N LEU A 706 -13.75 36.72 -10.57
CA LEU A 706 -13.83 38.17 -10.67
C LEU A 706 -13.51 38.81 -9.31
N LYS A 707 -13.27 40.14 -9.31
CA LYS A 707 -13.10 40.96 -8.08
C LYS A 707 -12.04 40.44 -7.08
N LYS A 708 -11.05 39.62 -7.48
CA LYS A 708 -10.03 39.05 -6.56
C LYS A 708 -9.22 40.11 -5.77
N ARG A 709 -9.01 41.31 -6.33
CA ARG A 709 -8.37 42.47 -5.66
C ARG A 709 -9.32 43.31 -4.80
N SER A 710 -10.64 43.05 -4.82
CA SER A 710 -11.63 43.78 -4.04
C SER A 710 -11.77 43.20 -2.63
N SER A 711 -12.09 44.08 -1.67
CA SER A 711 -12.47 43.72 -0.30
C SER A 711 -13.73 42.85 -0.25
N LEU A 712 -13.99 42.20 0.89
CA LEU A 712 -15.18 41.35 1.07
C LEU A 712 -16.50 42.13 0.88
N ALA A 713 -16.52 43.41 1.23
CA ALA A 713 -17.66 44.30 0.99
C ALA A 713 -17.91 44.51 -0.53
N GLY A 714 -16.87 44.86 -1.29
CA GLY A 714 -16.98 45.04 -2.75
C GLY A 714 -17.28 43.74 -3.52
N ARG A 715 -17.00 42.57 -2.95
CA ARG A 715 -17.45 41.27 -3.48
C ARG A 715 -18.94 41.04 -3.21
N LEU A 716 -19.42 41.33 -2.00
CA LEU A 716 -20.84 41.24 -1.65
C LEU A 716 -21.71 42.21 -2.46
N GLU A 717 -21.25 43.45 -2.63
CA GLU A 717 -21.89 44.46 -3.48
C GLU A 717 -21.98 43.96 -4.93
N TYR A 718 -20.87 43.46 -5.50
CA TYR A 718 -20.88 42.90 -6.84
C TYR A 718 -21.86 41.72 -6.97
N ALA A 719 -21.89 40.81 -5.99
CA ALA A 719 -22.86 39.70 -5.96
C ALA A 719 -24.32 40.18 -5.99
N ASN A 720 -24.62 41.32 -5.34
CA ASN A 720 -25.95 41.93 -5.39
C ASN A 720 -26.27 42.52 -6.77
N THR A 721 -25.29 43.10 -7.47
CA THR A 721 -25.50 43.67 -8.83
C THR A 721 -25.76 42.63 -9.93
N ILE A 722 -25.48 41.35 -9.68
CA ILE A 722 -25.64 40.25 -10.67
C ILE A 722 -26.73 39.24 -10.28
N MET A 723 -27.60 39.56 -9.31
CA MET A 723 -28.62 38.62 -8.80
C MET A 723 -29.49 38.00 -9.90
N ASP A 724 -29.83 38.74 -10.95
CA ASP A 724 -30.63 38.22 -12.07
C ASP A 724 -29.89 37.17 -12.91
N ASP A 725 -28.55 37.25 -12.99
CA ASP A 725 -27.72 36.24 -13.67
C ASP A 725 -27.49 35.01 -12.78
N ILE A 726 -27.49 35.19 -11.45
CA ILE A 726 -27.44 34.11 -10.47
C ILE A 726 -28.74 33.29 -10.53
N LEU A 727 -29.90 33.95 -10.53
CA LEU A 727 -31.20 33.29 -10.58
C LEU A 727 -31.45 32.63 -11.94
N ASP A 728 -31.15 33.29 -13.07
CA ASP A 728 -31.21 32.68 -14.40
C ASP A 728 -30.30 31.45 -14.52
N SER A 729 -29.09 31.51 -13.96
CA SER A 729 -28.16 30.36 -13.95
C SER A 729 -28.71 29.18 -13.13
N ALA A 730 -29.41 29.45 -12.02
CA ALA A 730 -30.01 28.41 -11.19
C ALA A 730 -31.26 27.78 -11.84
N ASP A 731 -32.11 28.59 -12.47
CA ASP A 731 -33.39 28.15 -13.06
C ASP A 731 -33.22 27.49 -14.43
N ASN A 732 -32.37 28.06 -15.28
CA ASN A 732 -32.23 27.69 -16.69
C ASN A 732 -30.75 27.37 -17.06
N PRO A 733 -30.03 26.51 -16.31
CA PRO A 733 -28.58 26.34 -16.45
C PRO A 733 -28.09 26.01 -17.87
N LEU A 734 -28.91 25.33 -18.67
CA LEU A 734 -28.59 24.92 -20.05
C LEU A 734 -29.29 25.75 -21.14
N ASN A 735 -30.23 26.63 -20.78
CA ASN A 735 -31.11 27.32 -21.74
C ASN A 735 -31.15 28.86 -21.59
N GLY A 736 -30.81 29.38 -20.41
CA GLY A 736 -30.74 30.83 -20.12
C GLY A 736 -29.45 31.48 -20.62
N LYS A 737 -29.03 32.56 -19.94
CA LYS A 737 -27.84 33.37 -20.25
C LYS A 737 -26.51 32.60 -20.10
N LYS A 738 -26.51 31.50 -19.35
CA LYS A 738 -25.33 30.63 -19.10
C LYS A 738 -24.15 31.36 -18.45
N TRP A 739 -24.42 32.41 -17.68
CA TRP A 739 -23.42 33.26 -17.03
C TRP A 739 -22.36 32.44 -16.26
N TRP A 740 -22.82 31.43 -15.51
CA TRP A 740 -21.98 30.51 -14.73
C TRP A 740 -20.87 29.81 -15.55
N GLN A 741 -21.08 29.58 -16.85
CA GLN A 741 -20.12 28.91 -17.73
C GLN A 741 -18.87 29.75 -18.06
N ASN A 742 -18.75 30.96 -17.51
CA ASN A 742 -17.61 31.86 -17.68
C ASN A 742 -16.82 32.13 -16.39
N ALA A 743 -17.15 31.41 -15.30
CA ALA A 743 -16.41 31.44 -14.04
C ALA A 743 -15.04 30.71 -14.13
N ASP A 744 -14.11 31.03 -13.22
CA ASP A 744 -12.89 30.23 -12.98
C ASP A 744 -13.23 28.78 -12.58
N GLU A 745 -14.28 28.58 -11.76
CA GLU A 745 -14.74 27.27 -11.24
C GLU A 745 -16.26 27.10 -11.54
N PRO A 746 -16.65 26.73 -12.77
CA PRO A 746 -18.03 26.85 -13.26
C PRO A 746 -19.07 25.96 -12.57
N TRP A 747 -18.76 24.70 -12.25
CA TRP A 747 -19.73 23.80 -11.63
C TRP A 747 -19.98 24.17 -10.17
N GLN A 748 -18.93 24.49 -9.40
CA GLN A 748 -19.07 25.03 -8.05
C GLN A 748 -19.86 26.35 -8.08
N ALA A 749 -19.64 27.21 -9.09
CA ALA A 749 -20.39 28.45 -9.25
C ALA A 749 -21.89 28.19 -9.50
N LEU A 750 -22.24 27.27 -10.42
CA LEU A 750 -23.63 26.88 -10.65
C LEU A 750 -24.30 26.31 -9.40
N ALA A 751 -23.63 25.40 -8.70
CA ALA A 751 -24.14 24.80 -7.47
C ALA A 751 -24.36 25.86 -6.36
N CYS A 752 -23.48 26.85 -6.26
CA CYS A 752 -23.65 27.98 -5.34
C CYS A 752 -24.78 28.94 -5.78
N CYS A 753 -24.99 29.14 -7.10
CA CYS A 753 -26.17 29.86 -7.60
C CYS A 753 -27.48 29.18 -7.19
N MET A 754 -27.57 27.85 -7.29
CA MET A 754 -28.73 27.08 -6.84
C MET A 754 -28.98 27.24 -5.33
N GLU A 755 -27.94 27.13 -4.50
CA GLU A 755 -28.07 27.32 -3.04
C GLU A 755 -28.52 28.76 -2.69
N ILE A 756 -27.98 29.78 -3.37
CA ILE A 756 -28.39 31.19 -3.19
C ILE A 756 -29.84 31.40 -3.65
N ALA A 757 -30.25 30.83 -4.77
CA ALA A 757 -31.63 30.91 -5.27
C ALA A 757 -32.62 30.28 -4.27
N ASN A 758 -32.30 29.09 -3.76
CA ASN A 758 -33.09 28.40 -2.74
C ASN A 758 -33.19 29.21 -1.43
N ALA A 759 -32.07 29.77 -0.96
CA ALA A 759 -32.03 30.59 0.24
C ALA A 759 -32.87 31.88 0.09
N VAL A 760 -32.71 32.62 -1.02
CA VAL A 760 -33.43 33.88 -1.28
C VAL A 760 -34.93 33.67 -1.53
N ARG A 761 -35.35 32.49 -2.00
CA ARG A 761 -36.76 32.12 -2.21
C ARG A 761 -37.42 31.52 -0.96
N SER A 762 -36.67 31.23 0.09
CA SER A 762 -37.22 30.76 1.35
C SER A 762 -37.95 31.89 2.11
N PRO A 763 -38.95 31.61 2.96
CA PRO A 763 -39.70 32.65 3.69
C PRO A 763 -38.83 33.51 4.62
N ASP A 764 -37.73 32.95 5.12
CA ASP A 764 -36.69 33.65 5.87
C ASP A 764 -35.33 33.02 5.54
N PRO A 765 -34.47 33.72 4.75
CA PRO A 765 -33.15 33.21 4.38
C PRO A 765 -32.22 32.93 5.56
N THR A 766 -32.48 33.46 6.77
CA THR A 766 -31.67 33.17 7.97
C THR A 766 -31.98 31.79 8.55
N HIS A 767 -33.21 31.28 8.37
CA HIS A 767 -33.64 29.96 8.80
C HIS A 767 -33.45 28.87 7.72
N PHE A 768 -33.07 29.25 6.50
CA PHE A 768 -32.76 28.31 5.42
C PHE A 768 -31.61 27.36 5.81
N ILE A 769 -31.86 26.04 5.77
CA ILE A 769 -30.89 24.99 6.07
C ILE A 769 -29.99 24.77 4.86
N SER A 770 -28.78 25.32 4.91
CA SER A 770 -27.78 25.19 3.87
C SER A 770 -26.87 23.99 4.11
N HIS A 771 -26.56 23.29 3.02
CA HIS A 771 -25.65 22.14 2.98
C HIS A 771 -24.34 22.45 2.23
N PHE A 772 -24.29 23.60 1.54
CA PHE A 772 -23.19 23.98 0.68
C PHE A 772 -21.91 24.33 1.47
N PRO A 773 -20.75 23.74 1.13
CA PRO A 773 -19.48 24.09 1.76
C PRO A 773 -19.00 25.47 1.29
N VAL A 774 -18.62 26.35 2.21
CA VAL A 774 -17.99 27.64 1.89
C VAL A 774 -16.49 27.54 2.12
N HIS A 775 -15.73 27.75 1.04
CA HIS A 775 -14.27 27.60 1.03
C HIS A 775 -13.58 28.92 1.39
N GLN A 776 -12.53 28.85 2.21
CA GLN A 776 -11.55 29.91 2.48
C GLN A 776 -10.15 29.37 2.13
N ASP A 777 -9.30 30.18 1.48
CA ASP A 777 -8.07 29.73 0.83
C ASP A 777 -6.88 30.65 1.11
N GLY A 778 -5.69 30.07 1.30
CA GLY A 778 -4.46 30.82 1.58
C GLY A 778 -3.89 31.48 0.32
N SER A 779 -3.74 32.81 0.30
CA SER A 779 -3.37 33.55 -0.92
C SER A 779 -2.06 33.09 -1.58
N CYS A 780 -1.12 32.58 -0.78
CA CYS A 780 -0.02 31.71 -1.21
C CYS A 780 0.56 31.04 0.05
N ASN A 781 -0.05 29.95 0.52
CA ASN A 781 0.26 29.33 1.82
C ASN A 781 1.77 29.13 2.07
N GLY A 782 2.51 28.56 1.12
CA GLY A 782 3.95 28.34 1.26
C GLY A 782 4.76 29.63 1.54
N LEU A 783 4.40 30.76 0.93
CA LEU A 783 5.00 32.05 1.25
C LEU A 783 4.54 32.60 2.62
N GLN A 784 3.30 32.32 3.03
CA GLN A 784 2.82 32.70 4.37
C GLN A 784 3.64 31.99 5.46
N HIS A 785 3.91 30.69 5.31
CA HIS A 785 4.79 29.98 6.24
C HIS A 785 6.24 30.52 6.23
N TYR A 786 6.84 30.80 5.05
CA TYR A 786 8.19 31.39 5.01
C TYR A 786 8.26 32.80 5.63
N ALA A 787 7.29 33.68 5.34
CA ALA A 787 7.25 35.03 5.90
C ALA A 787 7.04 35.02 7.43
N ALA A 788 6.23 34.09 7.93
CA ALA A 788 6.02 33.92 9.37
C ALA A 788 7.25 33.35 10.10
N LEU A 789 7.96 32.38 9.50
CA LEU A 789 9.22 31.82 10.03
C LEU A 789 10.35 32.86 10.04
N GLY A 790 10.48 33.66 8.97
CA GLY A 790 11.53 34.69 8.84
C GLY A 790 11.17 36.05 9.46
N ARG A 791 9.94 36.22 9.95
CA ARG A 791 9.37 37.52 10.40
C ARG A 791 9.51 38.65 9.35
N ASP A 792 9.47 38.28 8.08
CA ASP A 792 9.66 39.17 6.93
C ASP A 792 8.43 40.06 6.74
N VAL A 793 8.54 41.35 7.08
CA VAL A 793 7.43 42.32 7.02
C VAL A 793 6.94 42.58 5.59
N ILE A 794 7.86 42.63 4.61
CA ILE A 794 7.53 42.89 3.20
C ILE A 794 6.85 41.66 2.61
N GLY A 795 7.41 40.48 2.89
CA GLY A 795 6.80 39.20 2.55
C GLY A 795 5.41 39.04 3.18
N ALA A 796 5.29 39.26 4.48
CA ALA A 796 4.04 39.14 5.25
C ALA A 796 2.93 40.07 4.74
N THR A 797 3.27 41.31 4.37
CA THR A 797 2.34 42.24 3.71
C THR A 797 1.87 41.65 2.37
N SER A 798 2.81 41.23 1.53
CA SER A 798 2.55 40.69 0.18
C SER A 798 1.65 39.45 0.15
N VAL A 799 1.54 38.72 1.27
CA VAL A 799 0.71 37.50 1.41
C VAL A 799 -0.34 37.57 2.53
N ASN A 800 -0.83 38.77 2.86
CA ASN A 800 -2.00 38.99 3.72
C ASN A 800 -1.86 38.49 5.18
N LEU A 801 -0.64 38.45 5.72
CA LEU A 801 -0.42 38.21 7.16
C LEU A 801 -0.54 39.50 7.98
N ILE A 802 -0.28 40.66 7.37
CA ILE A 802 -0.50 41.98 7.97
C ILE A 802 -1.91 42.46 7.57
N PRO A 803 -2.74 42.99 8.50
CA PRO A 803 -4.06 43.52 8.18
C PRO A 803 -4.04 44.58 7.08
N CYS A 804 -4.94 44.46 6.10
CA CYS A 804 -5.08 45.35 4.96
C CYS A 804 -6.57 45.48 4.57
N GLU A 805 -7.02 46.69 4.21
CA GLU A 805 -8.39 46.95 3.71
C GLU A 805 -8.71 46.22 2.40
N VAL A 806 -7.69 46.04 1.56
CA VAL A 806 -7.77 45.31 0.29
C VAL A 806 -6.77 44.15 0.26
N PRO A 807 -7.16 42.99 -0.30
CA PRO A 807 -6.31 41.81 -0.35
C PRO A 807 -5.11 42.03 -1.26
N GLN A 808 -3.92 41.82 -0.71
CA GLN A 808 -2.65 41.86 -1.42
C GLN A 808 -2.49 40.62 -2.30
N ASP A 809 -1.88 40.82 -3.47
CA ASP A 809 -1.79 39.80 -4.52
C ASP A 809 -0.36 39.70 -5.05
N VAL A 810 0.49 38.95 -4.33
CA VAL A 810 1.89 38.68 -4.70
C VAL A 810 2.09 38.34 -6.17
N TYR A 811 1.16 37.62 -6.79
CA TYR A 811 1.21 37.25 -8.21
C TYR A 811 1.11 38.46 -9.16
N SER A 812 0.39 39.51 -8.76
CA SER A 812 0.35 40.78 -9.49
C SER A 812 1.61 41.61 -9.23
N GLY A 813 2.12 41.64 -7.99
CA GLY A 813 3.38 42.33 -7.67
C GLY A 813 4.56 41.76 -8.45
N VAL A 814 4.70 40.42 -8.49
CA VAL A 814 5.73 39.76 -9.32
C VAL A 814 5.49 39.99 -10.82
N ALA A 815 4.24 40.00 -11.30
CA ALA A 815 3.96 40.31 -12.70
C ALA A 815 4.41 41.73 -13.08
N GLN A 816 4.10 42.73 -12.25
CA GLN A 816 4.55 44.11 -12.43
C GLN A 816 6.08 44.20 -12.39
N GLN A 817 6.73 43.56 -11.41
CA GLN A 817 8.18 43.60 -11.30
C GLN A 817 8.89 42.99 -12.52
N VAL A 818 8.31 41.92 -13.09
CA VAL A 818 8.81 41.27 -14.32
C VAL A 818 8.54 42.11 -15.57
N GLU A 819 7.46 42.92 -15.60
CA GLU A 819 7.21 43.92 -16.64
C GLU A 819 8.21 45.09 -16.57
N GLU A 820 8.53 45.60 -15.37
CA GLU A 820 9.60 46.59 -15.16
C GLU A 820 11.00 46.05 -15.53
N PHE A 821 11.20 44.74 -15.48
CA PHE A 821 12.44 44.10 -15.95
C PHE A 821 12.43 43.96 -17.48
N ARG A 822 11.28 43.60 -18.07
CA ARG A 822 11.06 43.57 -19.52
C ARG A 822 11.27 44.94 -20.16
N ALA A 823 10.66 46.00 -19.64
CA ALA A 823 10.82 47.36 -20.15
C ALA A 823 12.30 47.77 -20.22
N ARG A 824 13.03 47.62 -19.10
CA ARG A 824 14.47 47.95 -19.02
C ARG A 824 15.36 47.09 -19.92
N ASP A 825 14.96 45.89 -20.30
CA ASP A 825 15.71 45.07 -21.28
C ASP A 825 15.29 45.36 -22.73
N SER A 826 14.03 45.76 -22.95
CA SER A 826 13.50 46.23 -24.22
C SER A 826 14.23 47.50 -24.70
N GLU A 827 14.46 48.44 -23.78
CA GLU A 827 15.28 49.66 -23.95
C GLU A 827 16.72 49.35 -24.35
N LYS A 828 17.31 48.25 -23.84
CA LYS A 828 18.65 47.76 -24.20
C LYS A 828 18.68 47.04 -25.56
N GLY A 829 17.57 47.01 -26.30
CA GLY A 829 17.45 46.35 -27.60
C GLY A 829 17.25 44.82 -27.52
N LEU A 830 16.88 44.25 -26.36
CA LEU A 830 16.67 42.81 -26.25
C LEU A 830 15.37 42.39 -26.94
N LYS A 831 15.47 41.86 -28.16
CA LYS A 831 14.32 41.49 -29.01
C LYS A 831 13.23 40.67 -28.31
N ILE A 832 13.57 39.73 -27.42
CA ILE A 832 12.56 38.93 -26.72
C ILE A 832 11.77 39.72 -25.67
N ALA A 833 12.37 40.78 -25.09
CA ALA A 833 11.69 41.69 -24.18
C ALA A 833 10.77 42.67 -24.94
N GLN A 834 11.10 43.01 -26.20
CA GLN A 834 10.20 43.75 -27.09
C GLN A 834 8.98 42.89 -27.47
N VAL A 835 9.18 41.64 -27.89
CA VAL A 835 8.10 40.69 -28.23
C VAL A 835 7.18 40.34 -27.04
N LEU A 836 7.64 40.53 -25.80
CA LEU A 836 6.87 40.24 -24.58
C LEU A 836 5.97 41.38 -24.09
N GLU A 837 5.97 42.53 -24.77
CA GLU A 837 5.16 43.70 -24.40
C GLU A 837 3.66 43.36 -24.31
N GLY A 838 3.01 43.75 -23.20
CA GLY A 838 1.60 43.46 -22.96
C GLY A 838 1.24 42.00 -22.60
N PHE A 839 2.14 41.05 -22.81
CA PHE A 839 1.89 39.62 -22.56
C PHE A 839 2.21 39.16 -21.11
N ILE A 840 2.87 40.00 -20.31
CA ILE A 840 3.22 39.70 -18.91
C ILE A 840 1.98 39.87 -18.02
N SER A 841 1.32 38.76 -17.71
CA SER A 841 0.09 38.74 -16.91
C SER A 841 0.19 37.83 -15.68
N ARG A 842 -0.66 38.11 -14.69
CA ARG A 842 -0.85 37.29 -13.48
C ARG A 842 -1.05 35.80 -13.82
N LYS A 843 -1.80 35.47 -14.88
CA LYS A 843 -2.09 34.09 -15.31
C LYS A 843 -0.83 33.35 -15.79
N VAL A 844 0.12 34.06 -16.39
CA VAL A 844 1.41 33.50 -16.84
C VAL A 844 2.34 33.22 -15.65
N VAL A 845 2.48 34.15 -14.71
CA VAL A 845 3.43 34.01 -13.58
C VAL A 845 2.90 33.21 -12.39
N LYS A 846 1.57 33.14 -12.14
CA LYS A 846 0.97 32.53 -10.93
C LYS A 846 1.56 31.17 -10.60
N GLN A 847 1.58 30.26 -11.57
CA GLN A 847 1.97 28.87 -11.33
C GLN A 847 3.44 28.74 -10.93
N THR A 848 4.33 29.55 -11.51
CA THR A 848 5.76 29.53 -11.17
C THR A 848 5.98 30.14 -9.80
N VAL A 849 5.41 31.30 -9.49
CA VAL A 849 5.49 31.91 -8.14
C VAL A 849 4.97 30.94 -7.06
N MET A 850 3.81 30.32 -7.32
CA MET A 850 3.17 29.38 -6.40
C MET A 850 3.98 28.09 -6.18
N THR A 851 4.84 27.68 -7.13
CA THR A 851 5.56 26.39 -7.05
C THR A 851 7.06 26.53 -6.80
N VAL A 852 7.65 27.72 -6.92
CA VAL A 852 9.05 27.98 -6.54
C VAL A 852 9.26 27.78 -5.04
N VAL A 853 8.32 28.21 -4.18
CA VAL A 853 8.33 27.87 -2.74
C VAL A 853 8.24 26.37 -2.48
N TYR A 854 7.64 25.62 -3.40
CA TYR A 854 7.58 24.16 -3.35
C TYR A 854 8.73 23.48 -4.13
N GLY A 855 9.86 24.17 -4.31
CA GLY A 855 11.11 23.61 -4.82
C GLY A 855 11.22 23.49 -6.34
N VAL A 856 10.32 24.11 -7.11
CA VAL A 856 10.42 24.11 -8.58
C VAL A 856 11.67 24.86 -9.05
N THR A 857 12.47 24.18 -9.89
CA THR A 857 13.67 24.76 -10.52
C THR A 857 13.30 25.62 -11.73
N ARG A 858 14.25 26.44 -12.21
CA ARG A 858 14.08 27.23 -13.45
C ARG A 858 13.62 26.38 -14.65
N TYR A 859 14.04 25.12 -14.76
CA TYR A 859 13.56 24.23 -15.84
C TYR A 859 12.06 23.91 -15.72
N GLY A 860 11.58 23.62 -14.51
CA GLY A 860 10.16 23.37 -14.25
C GLY A 860 9.31 24.63 -14.42
N GLY A 861 9.77 25.77 -13.90
CA GLY A 861 9.11 27.07 -14.10
C GLY A 861 9.01 27.46 -15.58
N ARG A 862 10.08 27.19 -16.36
CA ARG A 862 10.09 27.41 -17.82
C ARG A 862 8.97 26.63 -18.51
N LEU A 863 8.79 25.36 -18.17
CA LEU A 863 7.73 24.51 -18.74
C LEU A 863 6.31 24.98 -18.37
N GLN A 864 6.12 25.52 -17.17
CA GLN A 864 4.84 26.09 -16.74
C GLN A 864 4.50 27.36 -17.53
N ILE A 865 5.46 28.27 -17.66
CA ILE A 865 5.32 29.50 -18.46
C ILE A 865 5.13 29.15 -19.94
N GLU A 866 5.88 28.19 -20.48
CA GLU A 866 5.72 27.69 -21.86
C GLU A 866 4.31 27.16 -22.11
N LYS A 867 3.69 26.45 -21.14
CA LYS A 867 2.29 26.03 -21.23
C LYS A 867 1.35 27.23 -21.25
N ARG A 868 1.51 28.19 -20.35
CA ARG A 868 0.65 29.39 -20.26
C ARG A 868 0.75 30.29 -21.51
N LEU A 869 1.94 30.47 -22.08
CA LEU A 869 2.12 31.24 -23.33
C LEU A 869 1.47 30.56 -24.56
N LYS A 870 1.41 29.23 -24.59
CA LYS A 870 0.70 28.50 -25.66
C LYS A 870 -0.81 28.76 -25.65
N GLU A 871 -1.37 29.00 -24.45
CA GLU A 871 -2.80 29.28 -24.18
C GLU A 871 -3.19 30.76 -24.36
N VAL A 872 -2.27 31.64 -24.77
CA VAL A 872 -2.56 33.04 -25.15
C VAL A 872 -2.56 33.12 -26.67
N ASP A 873 -3.73 33.17 -27.31
CA ASP A 873 -3.85 33.00 -28.77
C ASP A 873 -3.06 34.04 -29.57
N ASP A 874 -3.12 35.31 -29.18
CA ASP A 874 -2.41 36.43 -29.83
C ASP A 874 -0.87 36.39 -29.65
N PHE A 875 -0.32 35.51 -28.80
CA PHE A 875 1.12 35.47 -28.55
C PHE A 875 1.88 34.77 -29.70
N PRO A 876 2.91 35.42 -30.30
CA PRO A 876 3.74 34.85 -31.37
C PRO A 876 4.35 33.48 -31.04
N LYS A 877 3.83 32.43 -31.69
CA LYS A 877 4.06 31.04 -31.27
C LYS A 877 5.49 30.55 -31.50
N GLU A 878 6.25 31.17 -32.41
CA GLU A 878 7.68 30.87 -32.61
C GLU A 878 8.55 31.31 -31.42
N TYR A 879 8.21 32.42 -30.75
CA TYR A 879 9.00 32.98 -29.64
C TYR A 879 8.70 32.33 -28.28
N VAL A 880 7.75 31.38 -28.20
CA VAL A 880 7.32 30.72 -26.96
C VAL A 880 8.48 30.09 -26.17
N TRP A 881 9.49 29.53 -26.86
CA TRP A 881 10.64 28.94 -26.18
C TRP A 881 11.53 30.00 -25.53
N ASP A 882 11.97 31.01 -26.29
CA ASP A 882 12.82 32.10 -25.78
C ASP A 882 12.10 32.92 -24.70
N ALA A 883 10.82 33.25 -24.92
CA ALA A 883 9.99 33.97 -23.96
C ALA A 883 9.86 33.21 -22.64
N SER A 884 9.63 31.90 -22.69
CA SER A 884 9.57 31.07 -21.48
C SER A 884 10.91 31.06 -20.71
N HIS A 885 12.04 31.13 -21.42
CA HIS A 885 13.38 31.15 -20.82
C HIS A 885 13.74 32.53 -20.24
N TYR A 886 13.32 33.62 -20.89
CA TYR A 886 13.47 34.97 -20.37
C TYR A 886 12.60 35.18 -19.12
N LEU A 887 11.30 34.91 -19.22
CA LEU A 887 10.35 35.14 -18.12
C LEU A 887 10.68 34.33 -16.87
N VAL A 888 11.11 33.07 -16.99
CA VAL A 888 11.49 32.29 -15.79
C VAL A 888 12.74 32.85 -15.12
N GLN A 889 13.66 33.47 -15.87
CA GLN A 889 14.80 34.15 -15.25
C GLN A 889 14.34 35.37 -14.47
N GLN A 890 13.47 36.21 -15.05
CA GLN A 890 12.98 37.42 -14.38
C GLN A 890 12.08 37.12 -13.18
N VAL A 891 11.18 36.13 -13.25
CA VAL A 891 10.37 35.70 -12.09
C VAL A 891 11.27 35.24 -10.94
N PHE A 892 12.36 34.50 -11.20
CA PHE A 892 13.31 34.10 -10.16
C PHE A 892 14.14 35.28 -9.61
N SER A 893 14.41 36.31 -10.41
CA SER A 893 15.06 37.55 -9.95
C SER A 893 14.12 38.36 -9.06
N SER A 894 12.87 38.59 -9.49
CA SER A 894 11.86 39.33 -8.71
C SER A 894 11.58 38.66 -7.37
N LEU A 895 11.45 37.33 -7.33
CA LEU A 895 11.27 36.59 -6.07
C LEU A 895 12.52 36.65 -5.16
N LYS A 896 13.73 36.78 -5.72
CA LYS A 896 14.96 36.98 -4.93
C LYS A 896 14.99 38.35 -4.25
N GLU A 897 14.50 39.38 -4.95
CA GLU A 897 14.50 40.77 -4.46
C GLU A 897 13.34 41.03 -3.49
N MET A 898 12.17 40.43 -3.70
CA MET A 898 10.98 40.61 -2.85
C MET A 898 10.99 39.79 -1.54
N PHE A 899 11.76 38.70 -1.44
CA PHE A 899 11.65 37.72 -0.34
C PHE A 899 13.03 37.25 0.18
N THR A 900 13.82 38.16 0.75
CA THR A 900 15.17 37.88 1.25
C THR A 900 15.20 36.87 2.39
N GLY A 901 14.40 37.06 3.45
CA GLY A 901 14.35 36.14 4.59
C GLY A 901 13.85 34.74 4.21
N THR A 902 12.89 34.66 3.30
CA THR A 902 12.44 33.38 2.68
C THR A 902 13.61 32.65 2.02
N ARG A 903 14.43 33.39 1.27
CA ARG A 903 15.60 32.83 0.58
C ARG A 903 16.65 32.32 1.56
N GLU A 904 16.96 33.07 2.61
CA GLU A 904 17.97 32.68 3.61
C GLU A 904 17.58 31.37 4.31
N ILE A 905 16.30 31.21 4.67
CA ILE A 905 15.76 29.95 5.20
C ILE A 905 15.87 28.82 4.16
N GLN A 906 15.54 29.07 2.88
CA GLN A 906 15.66 28.07 1.81
C GLN A 906 17.10 27.63 1.58
N ASP A 907 18.05 28.56 1.52
CA ASP A 907 19.48 28.27 1.32
C ASP A 907 20.05 27.54 2.56
N TRP A 908 19.67 27.91 3.79
CA TRP A 908 20.05 27.21 5.03
C TRP A 908 19.54 25.76 5.10
N LEU A 909 18.24 25.55 4.84
CA LEU A 909 17.64 24.21 4.79
C LEU A 909 18.33 23.36 3.70
N THR A 910 18.50 23.92 2.51
CA THR A 910 19.15 23.22 1.38
C THR A 910 20.58 22.81 1.72
N GLU A 911 21.37 23.67 2.37
CA GLU A 911 22.75 23.36 2.71
C GLU A 911 22.86 22.35 3.86
N SER A 912 22.05 22.47 4.91
CA SER A 912 21.96 21.47 5.99
C SER A 912 21.63 20.08 5.43
N ALA A 913 20.62 19.97 4.57
CA ALA A 913 20.28 18.73 3.89
C ALA A 913 21.38 18.21 2.95
N ARG A 914 22.15 19.10 2.31
CA ARG A 914 23.33 18.73 1.50
C ARG A 914 24.41 18.07 2.37
N LEU A 915 24.63 18.57 3.58
CA LEU A 915 25.64 18.03 4.51
C LEU A 915 25.21 16.70 5.12
N ILE A 916 23.97 16.59 5.60
CA ILE A 916 23.39 15.34 6.13
C ILE A 916 23.41 14.23 5.04
N ALA A 917 22.95 14.54 3.83
CA ALA A 917 22.98 13.59 2.72
C ALA A 917 24.38 13.34 2.11
N LYS A 918 25.42 14.04 2.60
CA LYS A 918 26.84 13.72 2.35
C LYS A 918 27.45 12.83 3.43
N SER A 919 27.02 12.93 4.69
CA SER A 919 27.47 12.02 5.76
C SER A 919 26.93 10.59 5.57
N GLY A 920 25.95 10.42 4.68
CA GLY A 920 25.35 9.12 4.34
C GLY A 920 23.96 8.92 4.94
N ASN A 921 23.44 9.91 5.66
CA ASN A 921 22.14 9.86 6.32
C ASN A 921 21.06 10.53 5.45
N THR A 922 19.81 10.05 5.55
CA THR A 922 18.65 10.79 5.06
C THR A 922 18.27 11.91 6.03
N VAL A 923 17.65 12.97 5.53
CA VAL A 923 17.13 14.06 6.35
C VAL A 923 15.86 13.62 7.06
N GLU A 924 15.80 13.89 8.36
CA GLU A 924 14.68 13.58 9.25
C GLU A 924 14.37 14.78 10.14
N TRP A 925 13.11 14.95 10.52
CA TRP A 925 12.66 15.93 11.51
C TRP A 925 11.37 15.43 12.19
N VAL A 926 10.91 16.18 13.18
CA VAL A 926 9.60 15.99 13.82
C VAL A 926 8.80 17.28 13.64
N THR A 927 7.49 17.16 13.42
CA THR A 927 6.60 18.34 13.35
C THR A 927 6.26 18.88 14.75
N PRO A 928 5.77 20.12 14.88
CA PRO A 928 5.22 20.64 16.13
C PRO A 928 4.00 19.86 16.70
N LEU A 929 3.49 18.86 15.99
CA LEU A 929 2.46 17.91 16.46
C LEU A 929 3.02 16.49 16.70
N GLY A 930 4.32 16.33 16.89
CA GLY A 930 4.95 15.05 17.23
C GLY A 930 5.14 14.06 16.07
N LEU A 931 4.54 14.30 14.89
CA LEU A 931 4.70 13.43 13.72
C LEU A 931 6.17 13.38 13.23
N PRO A 932 6.84 12.20 13.21
CA PRO A 932 8.17 12.05 12.62
C PRO A 932 8.11 11.97 11.08
N ILE A 933 9.06 12.61 10.42
CA ILE A 933 9.19 12.63 8.95
C ILE A 933 10.62 12.28 8.55
N ILE A 934 10.78 11.42 7.54
CA ILE A 934 12.07 11.07 6.89
C ILE A 934 11.98 11.29 5.39
N GLN A 935 13.04 11.79 4.74
CA GLN A 935 13.07 11.85 3.27
C GLN A 935 13.44 10.49 2.66
N PRO A 936 12.55 9.79 1.93
CA PRO A 936 12.79 8.43 1.43
C PRO A 936 13.66 8.39 0.15
N TYR A 937 14.41 9.46 -0.14
CA TYR A 937 15.14 9.62 -1.40
C TYR A 937 16.53 8.98 -1.35
N HIS A 938 16.62 7.76 -1.85
CA HIS A 938 17.86 7.00 -1.96
C HIS A 938 18.30 6.93 -3.43
N ARG A 939 19.56 6.58 -3.68
CA ARG A 939 20.05 6.35 -5.04
C ARG A 939 19.32 5.16 -5.65
N THR A 940 18.85 5.29 -6.89
CA THR A 940 18.18 4.20 -7.60
C THR A 940 19.11 3.00 -7.73
N ARG A 941 18.71 1.86 -7.16
CA ARG A 941 19.35 0.57 -7.42
C ARG A 941 18.64 -0.10 -8.58
N THR A 942 19.38 -0.40 -9.65
CA THR A 942 18.92 -1.37 -10.64
C THR A 942 19.28 -2.76 -10.14
N GLN A 943 18.29 -3.60 -9.82
CA GLN A 943 18.47 -5.00 -9.50
C GLN A 943 17.99 -5.85 -10.67
N MET A 944 18.92 -6.57 -11.32
CA MET A 944 18.56 -7.67 -12.20
C MET A 944 18.17 -8.88 -11.35
N LEU A 945 16.96 -9.40 -11.58
CA LEU A 945 16.53 -10.71 -11.10
C LEU A 945 16.62 -11.68 -12.28
N LYS A 946 17.54 -12.65 -12.23
CA LYS A 946 17.65 -13.69 -13.27
C LYS A 946 16.37 -14.53 -13.29
N GLY A 947 15.70 -14.61 -14.43
CA GLY A 947 14.38 -15.23 -14.58
C GLY A 947 14.30 -16.22 -15.75
N THR A 948 13.40 -17.20 -15.67
CA THR A 948 13.44 -18.41 -16.52
C THR A 948 13.19 -18.16 -18.02
N ILE A 949 12.48 -17.09 -18.38
CA ILE A 949 12.37 -16.66 -19.79
C ILE A 949 13.26 -15.42 -20.07
N GLN A 950 13.64 -14.66 -19.03
CA GLN A 950 14.49 -13.47 -19.14
C GLN A 950 14.85 -12.85 -17.77
N ASP A 951 15.88 -12.00 -17.76
CA ASP A 951 16.29 -11.21 -16.59
C ASP A 951 15.42 -9.94 -16.43
N LEU A 952 14.81 -9.77 -15.24
CA LEU A 952 13.96 -8.63 -14.92
C LEU A 952 14.78 -7.49 -14.28
N SER A 953 14.79 -6.31 -14.91
CA SER A 953 15.53 -5.13 -14.42
C SER A 953 14.64 -4.22 -13.57
N LEU A 954 14.66 -4.39 -12.24
CA LEU A 954 13.91 -3.58 -11.29
C LEU A 954 14.67 -2.31 -10.90
N GLN A 955 14.10 -1.13 -11.14
CA GLN A 955 14.63 0.14 -10.61
C GLN A 955 14.00 0.46 -9.26
N ILE A 956 14.71 0.19 -8.17
CA ILE A 956 14.27 0.45 -6.81
C ILE A 956 14.77 1.84 -6.38
N THR A 957 13.89 2.84 -6.38
CA THR A 957 14.21 4.26 -6.12
C THR A 957 14.20 4.66 -4.63
N HIS A 958 13.77 3.76 -3.75
CA HIS A 958 13.58 4.00 -2.31
C HIS A 958 14.17 2.89 -1.42
N ASP A 959 15.13 2.12 -1.93
CA ASP A 959 15.85 1.11 -1.15
C ASP A 959 16.68 1.79 -0.04
N SER A 960 16.22 1.64 1.20
CA SER A 960 16.87 2.19 2.40
C SER A 960 18.26 1.60 2.69
N LYS A 961 18.68 0.57 1.94
CA LYS A 961 20.03 -0.01 2.00
C LYS A 961 21.00 0.64 0.99
N GLN A 962 20.53 1.60 0.18
CA GLN A 962 21.39 2.45 -0.66
C GLN A 962 21.80 3.74 0.05
N LYS A 963 22.84 4.40 -0.45
CA LYS A 963 23.19 5.76 0.00
C LYS A 963 22.10 6.76 -0.41
N PRO A 964 21.85 7.83 0.37
CA PRO A 964 20.94 8.90 0.02
C PRO A 964 21.23 9.53 -1.36
N ASP A 965 20.17 9.98 -2.02
CA ASP A 965 20.27 10.83 -3.21
C ASP A 965 20.45 12.29 -2.74
N THR A 966 21.72 12.71 -2.60
CA THR A 966 22.12 14.05 -2.13
C THR A 966 21.50 15.19 -2.95
N VAL A 967 21.10 14.96 -4.21
CA VAL A 967 20.44 15.98 -5.05
C VAL A 967 18.95 16.07 -4.70
N LYS A 968 18.25 14.93 -4.58
CA LYS A 968 16.83 14.92 -4.18
C LYS A 968 16.64 15.39 -2.74
N GLN A 969 17.44 14.88 -1.80
CA GLN A 969 17.36 15.24 -0.38
C GLN A 969 17.43 16.76 -0.20
N LYS A 970 18.51 17.39 -0.68
CA LYS A 970 18.72 18.83 -0.54
C LYS A 970 17.65 19.68 -1.24
N ASN A 971 17.25 19.31 -2.47
CA ASN A 971 16.29 20.11 -3.25
C ASN A 971 14.85 19.97 -2.72
N ALA A 972 14.52 18.83 -2.09
CA ALA A 972 13.18 18.56 -1.58
C ALA A 972 13.02 18.83 -0.07
N PHE A 973 14.08 19.19 0.67
CA PHE A 973 13.94 19.43 2.12
C PHE A 973 13.18 20.74 2.43
N PRO A 974 13.54 21.91 1.86
CA PRO A 974 12.74 23.13 2.06
C PRO A 974 11.24 22.95 1.75
N PRO A 975 10.82 22.39 0.61
CA PRO A 975 9.38 22.26 0.32
C PRO A 975 8.69 21.18 1.15
N ASN A 976 9.36 20.05 1.49
CA ASN A 976 8.75 19.04 2.35
C ASN A 976 8.58 19.55 3.79
N PHE A 977 9.51 20.36 4.28
CA PHE A 977 9.41 21.00 5.59
C PHE A 977 8.22 21.97 5.64
N ILE A 978 8.09 22.87 4.66
CA ILE A 978 6.94 23.78 4.57
C ILE A 978 5.61 23.02 4.45
N HIS A 979 5.53 21.97 3.63
CA HIS A 979 4.32 21.12 3.55
C HIS A 979 3.97 20.44 4.87
N SER A 980 4.95 20.16 5.74
CA SER A 980 4.68 19.63 7.08
C SER A 980 4.15 20.69 8.05
N LEU A 981 4.52 21.98 7.87
CA LEU A 981 3.94 23.09 8.64
C LEU A 981 2.54 23.50 8.14
N ASP A 982 2.32 23.48 6.83
CA ASP A 982 1.02 23.58 6.16
C ASP A 982 0.05 22.53 6.72
N SER A 983 0.44 21.25 6.70
CA SER A 983 -0.39 20.20 7.30
C SER A 983 -0.58 20.36 8.81
N THR A 984 0.47 20.77 9.54
CA THR A 984 0.38 21.05 10.99
C THR A 984 -0.64 22.14 11.31
N HIS A 985 -0.65 23.23 10.53
CA HIS A 985 -1.61 24.33 10.70
C HIS A 985 -3.04 23.90 10.36
N MET A 986 -3.21 23.11 9.29
CA MET A 986 -4.50 22.51 8.94
C MET A 986 -5.02 21.58 10.05
N MET A 987 -4.17 20.70 10.60
CA MET A 987 -4.54 19.78 11.69
C MET A 987 -4.93 20.52 12.98
N LEU A 988 -4.16 21.53 13.38
CA LEU A 988 -4.53 22.40 14.51
C LEU A 988 -5.85 23.12 14.25
N THR A 989 -6.03 23.70 13.07
CA THR A 989 -7.28 24.40 12.71
C THR A 989 -8.47 23.45 12.74
N ALA A 990 -8.31 22.20 12.26
CA ALA A 990 -9.32 21.17 12.33
C ALA A 990 -9.74 20.91 13.78
N LEU A 991 -8.80 20.51 14.65
CA LEU A 991 -9.08 20.11 16.04
C LEU A 991 -9.79 21.22 16.84
N TYR A 992 -9.38 22.48 16.66
CA TYR A 992 -10.04 23.62 17.32
C TYR A 992 -11.37 24.03 16.67
N CYS A 993 -11.60 23.69 15.39
CA CYS A 993 -12.94 23.76 14.81
C CYS A 993 -13.85 22.67 15.39
N TYR A 994 -13.35 21.45 15.62
CA TYR A 994 -14.14 20.36 16.20
C TYR A 994 -14.61 20.67 17.63
N SER A 995 -13.71 21.16 18.49
CA SER A 995 -14.06 21.56 19.85
C SER A 995 -15.03 22.75 19.92
N ALA A 996 -15.10 23.56 18.85
CA ALA A 996 -16.08 24.63 18.65
C ALA A 996 -17.38 24.17 17.96
N GLY A 997 -17.55 22.88 17.65
CA GLY A 997 -18.76 22.32 17.03
C GLY A 997 -18.89 22.52 15.52
N LEU A 998 -17.79 22.84 14.82
CA LEU A 998 -17.76 23.07 13.38
C LEU A 998 -17.52 21.78 12.60
N THR A 999 -18.32 21.60 11.54
CA THR A 999 -17.98 20.71 10.44
C THR A 999 -16.83 21.37 9.66
N PHE A 1000 -15.71 20.68 9.54
CA PHE A 1000 -14.48 21.18 8.89
C PHE A 1000 -13.92 20.09 7.97
N VAL A 1001 -13.60 20.47 6.74
CA VAL A 1001 -12.79 19.64 5.82
C VAL A 1001 -11.76 20.51 5.10
N SER A 1002 -10.68 19.90 4.65
CA SER A 1002 -9.58 20.59 3.97
C SER A 1002 -9.32 19.99 2.58
N VAL A 1003 -9.10 20.86 1.60
CA VAL A 1003 -8.32 20.57 0.39
C VAL A 1003 -6.94 21.20 0.61
N HIS A 1004 -6.17 20.58 1.50
CA HIS A 1004 -4.91 21.10 2.02
C HIS A 1004 -5.04 22.53 2.59
N ASP A 1005 -4.42 23.51 1.93
CA ASP A 1005 -4.39 24.94 2.29
C ASP A 1005 -5.73 25.69 2.06
N CYS A 1006 -6.74 24.99 1.52
CA CYS A 1006 -8.10 25.49 1.37
C CYS A 1006 -9.05 24.80 2.38
N PHE A 1007 -9.61 25.57 3.32
CA PHE A 1007 -10.43 25.10 4.45
C PHE A 1007 -11.93 25.37 4.20
N TRP A 1008 -12.79 24.39 4.45
CA TRP A 1008 -14.23 24.45 4.13
C TRP A 1008 -15.09 24.20 5.38
N THR A 1009 -16.17 24.97 5.54
CA THR A 1009 -17.19 24.81 6.59
C THR A 1009 -18.56 25.31 6.09
N HIS A 1010 -19.64 25.16 6.87
CA HIS A 1010 -20.95 25.73 6.53
C HIS A 1010 -20.90 27.27 6.48
N ALA A 1011 -21.74 27.90 5.65
CA ALA A 1011 -21.78 29.36 5.51
C ALA A 1011 -22.02 30.13 6.83
N LEU A 1012 -22.71 29.51 7.80
CA LEU A 1012 -22.92 30.02 9.16
C LEU A 1012 -21.61 30.18 9.96
N THR A 1013 -20.66 29.27 9.78
CA THR A 1013 -19.52 29.06 10.67
C THR A 1013 -18.19 29.61 10.12
N VAL A 1014 -18.22 30.25 8.95
CA VAL A 1014 -17.03 30.78 8.25
C VAL A 1014 -16.27 31.78 9.11
N ASP A 1015 -16.93 32.69 9.82
CA ASP A 1015 -16.27 33.66 10.70
C ASP A 1015 -15.54 32.98 11.88
N THR A 1016 -16.16 31.96 12.49
CA THR A 1016 -15.53 31.16 13.56
C THR A 1016 -14.33 30.37 13.05
N MET A 1017 -14.45 29.70 11.89
CA MET A 1017 -13.33 28.99 11.26
C MET A 1017 -12.20 29.97 10.91
N ASN A 1018 -12.52 31.16 10.38
CA ASN A 1018 -11.55 32.19 10.05
C ASN A 1018 -10.86 32.77 11.29
N LYS A 1019 -11.54 32.83 12.44
CA LYS A 1019 -10.92 33.17 13.73
C LYS A 1019 -9.93 32.08 14.14
N VAL A 1020 -10.39 30.83 14.27
CA VAL A 1020 -9.59 29.67 14.69
C VAL A 1020 -8.36 29.49 13.79
N CYS A 1021 -8.53 29.57 12.47
CA CYS A 1021 -7.44 29.47 11.48
C CYS A 1021 -6.30 30.45 11.78
N ARG A 1022 -6.61 31.72 12.08
CA ARG A 1022 -5.59 32.74 12.40
C ARG A 1022 -4.98 32.51 13.78
N GLU A 1023 -5.78 32.15 14.78
CA GLU A 1023 -5.30 31.83 16.13
C GLU A 1023 -4.32 30.65 16.10
N GLN A 1024 -4.62 29.59 15.36
CA GLN A 1024 -3.74 28.42 15.23
C GLN A 1024 -2.50 28.70 14.37
N PHE A 1025 -2.59 29.57 13.34
CA PHE A 1025 -1.41 30.01 12.58
C PHE A 1025 -0.43 30.80 13.48
N VAL A 1026 -0.96 31.72 14.30
CA VAL A 1026 -0.17 32.49 15.26
C VAL A 1026 0.40 31.58 16.36
N ALA A 1027 -0.39 30.66 16.91
CA ALA A 1027 0.08 29.73 17.94
C ALA A 1027 1.23 28.83 17.43
N LEU A 1028 1.09 28.29 16.21
CA LEU A 1028 2.15 27.51 15.55
C LEU A 1028 3.42 28.35 15.37
N HIS A 1029 3.33 29.48 14.67
CA HIS A 1029 4.50 30.33 14.37
C HIS A 1029 4.98 31.19 15.54
N SER A 1030 4.41 31.03 16.74
CA SER A 1030 4.96 31.59 17.99
C SER A 1030 6.00 30.66 18.62
N GLN A 1031 6.01 29.38 18.24
CA GLN A 1031 7.03 28.42 18.67
C GLN A 1031 8.37 28.69 17.95
N PRO A 1032 9.53 28.39 18.56
CA PRO A 1032 10.85 28.64 17.97
C PRO A 1032 11.25 27.56 16.95
N ILE A 1033 10.36 27.28 15.98
CA ILE A 1033 10.40 26.14 15.03
C ILE A 1033 11.79 25.94 14.38
N LEU A 1034 12.44 27.00 13.90
CA LEU A 1034 13.76 26.88 13.26
C LEU A 1034 14.88 26.52 14.25
N GLN A 1035 14.78 26.98 15.50
CA GLN A 1035 15.74 26.64 16.56
C GLN A 1035 15.55 25.21 17.04
N GLU A 1036 14.30 24.76 17.21
CA GLU A 1036 13.97 23.37 17.57
C GLU A 1036 14.44 22.40 16.47
N LEU A 1037 14.18 22.72 15.19
CA LEU A 1037 14.74 21.98 14.06
C LEU A 1037 16.27 21.95 14.11
N SER A 1038 16.93 23.10 14.31
CA SER A 1038 18.39 23.17 14.40
C SER A 1038 18.95 22.29 15.52
N ASN A 1039 18.34 22.37 16.72
CA ASN A 1039 18.70 21.57 17.88
C ASN A 1039 18.53 20.06 17.60
N PHE A 1040 17.41 19.66 16.99
CA PHE A 1040 17.14 18.28 16.60
C PHE A 1040 18.17 17.76 15.59
N LEU A 1041 18.48 18.54 14.55
CA LEU A 1041 19.47 18.16 13.53
C LEU A 1041 20.87 18.01 14.15
N LEU A 1042 21.29 18.91 15.03
CA LEU A 1042 22.56 18.82 15.77
C LEU A 1042 22.60 17.58 16.67
N GLN A 1043 21.57 17.36 17.50
CA GLN A 1043 21.48 16.20 18.38
C GLN A 1043 21.50 14.87 17.60
N LYS A 1044 20.83 14.82 16.44
CA LYS A 1044 20.69 13.59 15.65
C LYS A 1044 21.91 13.28 14.78
N TYR A 1045 22.60 14.28 14.25
CA TYR A 1045 23.66 14.08 13.24
C TYR A 1045 25.07 14.49 13.70
N CYS A 1046 25.22 15.19 14.83
CA CYS A 1046 26.52 15.66 15.33
C CYS A 1046 26.93 15.09 16.70
N SER A 1047 26.07 14.32 17.39
CA SER A 1047 26.32 13.72 18.71
C SER A 1047 27.41 12.65 18.77
N GLY A 1048 28.01 12.28 17.63
CA GLY A 1048 29.20 11.42 17.54
C GLY A 1048 30.50 12.18 17.22
N LEU A 1049 30.53 13.51 17.37
CA LEU A 1049 31.68 14.38 17.08
C LEU A 1049 32.22 15.12 18.33
N SER A 1050 31.71 14.79 19.52
CA SER A 1050 32.09 15.33 20.84
C SER A 1050 32.91 14.31 21.63
#